data_AF-A0A7S0G756-F1
#
_entry.id   AF-A0A7S0G756-F1
#
_cell.length_a   1.000
_cell.length_b   1.000
_cell.length_c   1.000
_cell.angle_alpha   90.00
_cell.angle_beta   90.00
_cell.angle_gamma   90.00
#
_symmetry.space_group_name_H-M   'P 1'
#
loop_
_entity.id
_entity.type
_entity.pdbx_description
1 polymer ?
#
loop_
_entity_poly.entity_id
_entity_poly.type
_entity_poly.pdbx_seq_one_letter_code
_entity_poly.pdbx_strand_id
1 'polypeptide(L)'
;MDAAVLVASGHARELLTQLRRNSRFSEWGASFSSSKEGKPLLPLGRSGRVRKGLLPTEHRFVQDLKHVRRAPGHSNLLLMLQPFLDIIQSPEANGVVTSAALRAVVDILGSVREISEVHKVVGNVVEAVHSCRFEPTDASVDELVLSRIVEVLSVTVTAENSPVLFDEVILAAFETCFRLSTIKRSTALLVSAATRELSSIVAAAVKSQSLEPSNSSLHLPADHFRKRLRSKGNATFEFEKEKLNEERTRSSYPLKAMLLFASCLVDPAMKLSASLRMTGLLILNTALITKHRDEKGTSPLLADSEIRDILLRDVSISVLRTLGLAAEPSVVIAQAFTVVNNLLIVLGPYGLPLLETLLLRVFPSYIDGSSGNFPVMVQNREVGLEALACLMSQPGLLSAGFAAIDCDPVKEDAVGPLFEKLGKAVENSRTEQDRLIQSGSDAVNDAEEIWNDIIAPGFLCADALLSLSDWMEESVNRNRSTEESTAYTKQIMESKRHKDESAKAAAAINKLGSKADGRRILDLLTDYKIFDDELMAVKGASLDRLIPPAAEYFRVTPSLDKSVIGTVLGEPDEISRKFLQNYTNSFDFTDNDITTALRIYLESFRLPGEAQKIDRIMHSFANRYMLQNDSKTELKNADVAYVVAFAIVMLNTDQHNDSIKKKMSLEDFVRNNRGMNDTEDFSKE
;
A
#
# COMPACT_ATOMS: atom_id res chain seq x y z
N MET A 1 37.16 -15.13 -22.87
CA MET A 1 38.11 -14.08 -22.42
C MET A 1 38.87 -13.48 -23.61
N ASP A 2 39.46 -14.28 -24.50
CA ASP A 2 40.22 -13.78 -25.65
C ASP A 2 39.45 -12.81 -26.57
N ALA A 3 38.16 -13.08 -26.79
CA ALA A 3 37.28 -12.17 -27.53
C ALA A 3 37.16 -10.80 -26.85
N ALA A 4 37.01 -10.76 -25.53
CA ALA A 4 36.91 -9.53 -24.75
C ALA A 4 38.20 -8.71 -24.79
N VAL A 5 39.38 -9.37 -24.80
CA VAL A 5 40.69 -8.69 -24.94
C VAL A 5 40.82 -8.01 -26.29
N LEU A 6 40.41 -8.67 -27.38
CA LEU A 6 40.43 -8.10 -28.72
C LEU A 6 39.48 -6.91 -28.83
N VAL A 7 38.27 -7.04 -28.29
CA VAL A 7 37.25 -5.97 -28.27
C VAL A 7 37.75 -4.77 -27.45
N ALA A 8 38.31 -4.99 -26.26
CA ALA A 8 38.87 -3.93 -25.43
C ALA A 8 40.05 -3.22 -26.10
N SER A 9 40.94 -3.95 -26.78
CA SER A 9 42.05 -3.34 -27.53
C SER A 9 41.55 -2.46 -28.69
N GLY A 10 40.52 -2.91 -29.41
CA GLY A 10 39.86 -2.13 -30.46
C GLY A 10 39.27 -0.83 -29.93
N HIS A 11 38.47 -0.91 -28.88
CA HIS A 11 37.86 0.26 -28.24
C HIS A 11 38.90 1.22 -27.62
N ALA A 12 39.96 0.70 -27.02
CA ALA A 12 41.05 1.52 -26.50
C ALA A 12 41.75 2.30 -27.61
N ARG A 13 41.93 1.71 -28.80
CA ARG A 13 42.48 2.40 -29.97
C ARG A 13 41.56 3.52 -30.46
N GLU A 14 40.25 3.29 -30.47
CA GLU A 14 39.27 4.29 -30.86
C GLU A 14 39.25 5.47 -29.89
N LEU A 15 39.12 5.21 -28.58
CA LEU A 15 39.11 6.24 -27.54
C LEU A 15 40.39 7.08 -27.53
N LEU A 16 41.57 6.44 -27.68
CA LEU A 16 42.83 7.18 -27.82
C LEU A 16 42.84 8.10 -29.05
N THR A 17 42.11 7.75 -30.11
CA THR A 17 41.98 8.58 -31.31
C THR A 17 41.02 9.74 -31.06
N GLN A 18 39.92 9.52 -30.35
CA GLN A 18 38.95 10.55 -29.99
C GLN A 18 39.54 11.56 -28.98
N LEU A 19 40.26 11.08 -27.96
CA LEU A 19 40.95 11.91 -26.98
C LEU A 19 41.98 12.85 -27.64
N ARG A 20 42.71 12.39 -28.66
CA ARG A 20 43.63 13.26 -29.43
C ARG A 20 42.94 14.43 -30.12
N ARG A 21 41.68 14.26 -30.52
CA ARG A 21 40.89 15.29 -31.21
C ARG A 21 40.26 16.26 -30.22
N ASN A 22 40.20 15.93 -28.94
CA ASN A 22 39.71 16.81 -27.90
C ASN A 22 40.81 17.82 -27.53
N SER A 23 40.52 19.12 -27.71
CA SER A 23 41.49 20.21 -27.54
C SER A 23 42.14 20.21 -26.15
N ARG A 24 41.43 19.79 -25.10
CA ARG A 24 41.98 19.69 -23.73
C ARG A 24 43.03 18.59 -23.56
N PHE A 25 42.88 17.50 -24.30
CA PHE A 25 43.82 16.37 -24.26
C PHE A 25 44.86 16.42 -25.41
N SER A 26 44.71 17.39 -26.32
CA SER A 26 45.56 17.56 -27.50
C SER A 26 47.01 17.96 -27.17
N GLU A 27 47.24 18.70 -26.08
CA GLU A 27 48.58 19.07 -25.61
C GLU A 27 49.45 17.84 -25.28
N TRP A 28 48.82 16.69 -24.98
CA TRP A 28 49.50 15.45 -24.59
C TRP A 28 49.69 14.52 -25.81
N GLY A 29 49.13 14.92 -26.96
CA GLY A 29 49.21 14.24 -28.25
C GLY A 29 50.61 14.15 -28.86
N ALA A 30 51.53 15.05 -28.50
CA ALA A 30 52.89 15.09 -29.07
C ALA A 30 53.78 13.91 -28.63
N SER A 31 53.45 13.24 -27.52
CA SER A 31 54.18 12.08 -26.98
C SER A 31 53.76 10.74 -27.59
N PHE A 32 52.81 10.75 -28.55
CA PHE A 32 52.24 9.53 -29.12
C PHE A 32 53.02 8.95 -30.31
N SER A 33 54.07 9.63 -30.79
CA SER A 33 54.91 9.17 -31.90
C SER A 33 56.40 9.11 -31.52
N SER A 34 56.82 8.08 -30.79
CA SER A 34 58.18 7.56 -30.96
C SER A 34 58.32 6.12 -30.45
N SER A 35 58.15 5.16 -31.35
CA SER A 35 58.98 3.96 -31.37
C SER A 35 59.09 3.49 -32.82
N LYS A 36 59.92 4.20 -33.61
CA LYS A 36 60.74 3.67 -34.72
C LYS A 36 61.51 4.80 -35.40
N GLU A 37 62.68 4.43 -35.88
CA GLU A 37 63.86 5.21 -36.26
C GLU A 37 63.66 6.23 -37.40
N GLY A 38 64.49 7.30 -37.38
CA GLY A 38 65.08 7.87 -38.60
C GLY A 38 64.47 9.12 -39.26
N LYS A 39 65.01 10.30 -38.88
CA LYS A 39 65.22 11.53 -39.69
C LYS A 39 64.05 12.54 -39.92
N PRO A 40 64.36 13.83 -40.18
CA PRO A 40 63.72 14.97 -39.50
C PRO A 40 62.65 15.70 -40.33
N LEU A 41 61.73 16.36 -39.61
CA LEU A 41 60.75 17.30 -40.16
C LEU A 41 61.27 18.74 -40.10
N LEU A 42 61.11 19.49 -41.19
CA LEU A 42 61.21 20.96 -41.26
C LEU A 42 59.80 21.59 -41.34
N PRO A 43 59.64 22.90 -41.04
CA PRO A 43 58.51 23.41 -40.26
C PRO A 43 57.51 24.23 -41.08
N LEU A 44 56.27 24.34 -40.58
CA LEU A 44 55.36 25.44 -40.91
C LEU A 44 54.85 26.04 -39.60
N GLY A 45 55.20 27.30 -39.38
CA GLY A 45 55.00 28.01 -38.13
C GLY A 45 53.62 28.62 -37.95
N ARG A 46 53.31 28.92 -36.68
CA ARG A 46 52.78 30.22 -36.27
C ARG A 46 53.07 30.44 -34.79
N SER A 47 53.46 31.67 -34.51
CA SER A 47 53.95 32.21 -33.24
C SER A 47 52.95 32.07 -32.10
N GLY A 48 53.39 31.48 -30.99
CA GLY A 48 52.74 31.49 -29.69
C GLY A 48 53.78 31.17 -28.63
N ARG A 49 54.03 32.11 -27.70
CA ARG A 49 55.08 32.04 -26.67
C ARG A 49 55.00 30.71 -25.89
N VAL A 50 56.04 29.88 -26.03
CA VAL A 50 56.24 28.70 -25.18
C VAL A 50 56.61 29.17 -23.78
N ARG A 51 55.68 29.05 -22.83
CA ARG A 51 56.01 29.06 -21.40
C ARG A 51 56.83 27.80 -21.13
N LYS A 52 58.12 27.96 -20.78
CA LYS A 52 58.91 26.93 -20.11
C LYS A 52 58.28 26.68 -18.73
N GLY A 53 57.44 25.67 -18.64
CA GLY A 53 56.93 25.05 -17.42
C GLY A 53 56.79 23.56 -17.69
N LEU A 54 56.98 22.72 -16.66
CA LEU A 54 56.99 21.25 -16.72
C LEU A 54 56.03 20.68 -17.79
N LEU A 55 56.52 19.76 -18.63
CA LEU A 55 55.68 18.88 -19.44
C LEU A 55 54.60 18.28 -18.52
N PRO A 56 53.29 18.40 -18.86
CA PRO A 56 52.27 17.77 -18.07
C PRO A 56 52.49 16.26 -18.05
N THR A 57 52.50 15.64 -16.87
CA THR A 57 52.47 14.18 -16.72
C THR A 57 51.23 13.65 -17.44
N GLU A 58 51.42 12.75 -18.40
CA GLU A 58 50.35 12.18 -19.23
C GLU A 58 49.20 11.57 -18.39
N HIS A 59 47.95 11.67 -18.87
CA HIS A 59 46.75 11.32 -18.09
C HIS A 59 46.79 9.88 -17.70
N ARG A 60 46.41 9.59 -16.44
CA ARG A 60 46.38 8.23 -15.92
C ARG A 60 45.58 7.28 -16.83
N PHE A 61 44.33 7.60 -17.14
CA PHE A 61 43.55 6.76 -18.07
C PHE A 61 44.12 6.70 -19.50
N VAL A 62 44.88 7.70 -19.97
CA VAL A 62 45.55 7.64 -21.30
C VAL A 62 46.69 6.62 -21.28
N GLN A 63 47.46 6.59 -20.19
CA GLN A 63 48.50 5.57 -19.97
C GLN A 63 47.86 4.18 -19.90
N ASP A 64 46.79 4.03 -19.11
CA ASP A 64 46.10 2.76 -18.92
C ASP A 64 45.45 2.25 -20.20
N LEU A 65 44.84 3.12 -21.02
CA LEU A 65 44.35 2.76 -22.36
C LEU A 65 45.47 2.31 -23.30
N LYS A 66 46.67 2.91 -23.24
CA LYS A 66 47.82 2.43 -24.02
C LYS A 66 48.26 1.04 -23.56
N HIS A 67 48.15 0.74 -22.27
CA HIS A 67 48.40 -0.59 -21.72
C HIS A 67 47.36 -1.59 -22.23
N VAL A 68 46.06 -1.30 -22.14
CA VAL A 68 45.00 -2.18 -22.68
C VAL A 68 45.15 -2.40 -24.18
N ARG A 69 45.42 -1.35 -24.96
CA ARG A 69 45.65 -1.43 -26.42
C ARG A 69 46.76 -2.38 -26.80
N ARG A 70 47.85 -2.46 -26.02
CA ARG A 70 48.98 -3.35 -26.29
C ARG A 70 48.66 -4.83 -26.09
N ALA A 71 47.43 -5.17 -25.67
CA ALA A 71 46.98 -6.52 -25.37
C ALA A 71 47.98 -7.33 -24.51
N PRO A 72 48.44 -6.84 -23.34
CA PRO A 72 49.03 -7.73 -22.34
C PRO A 72 48.00 -8.84 -22.08
N GLY A 73 48.46 -10.05 -21.76
CA GLY A 73 47.60 -11.19 -21.41
C GLY A 73 46.78 -10.95 -20.13
N HIS A 74 45.91 -9.94 -20.13
CA HIS A 74 45.05 -9.55 -19.02
C HIS A 74 44.02 -10.66 -18.83
N SER A 75 44.29 -11.54 -17.89
CA SER A 75 43.31 -12.52 -17.40
C SER A 75 42.23 -11.89 -16.53
N ASN A 76 42.46 -10.66 -16.02
CA ASN A 76 41.53 -9.97 -15.13
C ASN A 76 40.65 -8.97 -15.89
N LEU A 77 39.34 -9.23 -15.93
CA LEU A 77 38.33 -8.41 -16.61
C LEU A 77 38.19 -7.01 -15.99
N LEU A 78 38.29 -6.88 -14.67
CA LEU A 78 38.13 -5.59 -13.99
C LEU A 78 39.26 -4.63 -14.36
N LEU A 79 40.51 -5.10 -14.39
CA LEU A 79 41.66 -4.29 -14.80
C LEU A 79 41.54 -3.82 -16.26
N MET A 80 40.92 -4.63 -17.11
CA MET A 80 40.67 -4.28 -18.50
C MET A 80 39.57 -3.21 -18.64
N LEU A 81 38.55 -3.26 -17.79
CA LEU A 81 37.44 -2.30 -17.78
C LEU A 81 37.81 -0.96 -17.12
N GLN A 82 38.69 -0.97 -16.11
CA GLN A 82 39.03 0.20 -15.28
C GLN A 82 39.31 1.50 -16.07
N PRO A 83 40.16 1.54 -17.12
CA PRO A 83 40.41 2.79 -17.84
C PRO A 83 39.17 3.36 -18.54
N PHE A 84 38.20 2.52 -18.91
CA PHE A 84 36.92 2.97 -19.46
C PHE A 84 36.02 3.53 -18.35
N LEU A 85 36.00 2.89 -17.17
CA LEU A 85 35.24 3.35 -16.00
C LEU A 85 35.74 4.70 -15.49
N ASP A 86 37.07 4.88 -15.44
CA ASP A 86 37.70 6.13 -15.03
C ASP A 86 37.34 7.29 -15.99
N ILE A 87 37.18 7.02 -17.29
CA ILE A 87 36.71 8.01 -18.27
C ILE A 87 35.24 8.37 -18.01
N ILE A 88 34.38 7.39 -17.74
CA ILE A 88 32.95 7.60 -17.45
C ILE A 88 32.74 8.48 -16.21
N GLN A 89 33.60 8.32 -15.20
CA GLN A 89 33.56 9.11 -13.96
C GLN A 89 34.24 10.48 -14.09
N SER A 90 34.98 10.72 -15.18
CA SER A 90 35.76 11.95 -15.32
C SER A 90 34.89 13.13 -15.78
N PRO A 91 34.81 14.23 -15.00
CA PRO A 91 34.10 15.43 -15.43
C PRO A 91 34.78 16.16 -16.61
N GLU A 92 36.00 15.76 -16.97
CA GLU A 92 36.76 16.32 -18.09
C GLU A 92 36.45 15.62 -19.43
N ALA A 93 35.76 14.48 -19.39
CA ALA A 93 35.31 13.79 -20.60
C ALA A 93 34.06 14.48 -21.17
N ASN A 94 34.05 14.73 -22.47
CA ASN A 94 32.87 15.26 -23.18
C ASN A 94 31.94 14.12 -23.61
N GLY A 95 30.72 14.45 -24.03
CA GLY A 95 29.69 13.45 -24.32
C GLY A 95 30.09 12.41 -25.37
N VAL A 96 30.90 12.80 -26.37
CA VAL A 96 31.38 11.87 -27.42
C VAL A 96 32.32 10.80 -26.83
N VAL A 97 33.30 11.24 -26.04
CA VAL A 97 34.28 10.35 -25.40
C VAL A 97 33.60 9.47 -24.35
N THR A 98 32.71 10.04 -23.53
CA THR A 98 31.94 9.29 -22.51
C THR A 98 31.04 8.23 -23.15
N SER A 99 30.36 8.57 -24.25
CA SER A 99 29.51 7.62 -24.99
C SER A 99 30.32 6.45 -25.56
N ALA A 100 31.50 6.74 -26.14
CA ALA A 100 32.40 5.69 -26.64
C ALA A 100 32.93 4.79 -25.50
N ALA A 101 33.22 5.35 -24.33
CA ALA A 101 33.64 4.56 -23.16
C ALA A 101 32.52 3.65 -22.65
N LEU A 102 31.27 4.15 -22.56
CA LEU A 102 30.11 3.34 -22.20
C LEU A 102 29.87 2.21 -23.21
N ARG A 103 29.98 2.51 -24.51
CA ARG A 103 29.84 1.49 -25.56
C ARG A 103 30.90 0.39 -25.43
N ALA A 104 32.15 0.78 -25.15
CA ALA A 104 33.22 -0.18 -24.91
C ALA A 104 32.90 -1.12 -23.75
N VAL A 105 32.37 -0.61 -22.64
CA VAL A 105 31.95 -1.43 -21.49
C VAL A 105 30.89 -2.47 -21.91
N VAL A 106 29.85 -2.05 -22.64
CA VAL A 106 28.80 -2.97 -23.13
C VAL A 106 29.39 -4.07 -24.01
N ASP A 107 30.21 -3.71 -25.01
CA ASP A 107 30.77 -4.68 -25.95
C ASP A 107 31.75 -5.65 -25.28
N ILE A 108 32.54 -5.15 -24.32
CA ILE A 108 33.48 -5.98 -23.54
C ILE A 108 32.70 -6.98 -22.68
N LEU A 109 31.70 -6.53 -21.92
CA LEU A 109 30.88 -7.39 -21.08
C LEU A 109 30.11 -8.43 -21.92
N GLY A 110 29.53 -8.03 -23.04
CA GLY A 110 28.83 -8.93 -23.97
C GLY A 110 29.74 -9.95 -24.65
N SER A 111 31.05 -9.75 -24.63
CA SER A 111 32.05 -10.68 -25.19
C SER A 111 32.54 -11.72 -24.17
N VAL A 112 32.05 -11.67 -22.93
CA VAL A 112 32.41 -12.57 -21.83
C VAL A 112 31.25 -13.52 -21.56
N ARG A 113 31.53 -14.84 -21.56
CA ARG A 113 30.52 -15.87 -21.22
C ARG A 113 30.33 -16.06 -19.72
N GLU A 114 31.42 -16.00 -18.96
CA GLU A 114 31.42 -16.15 -17.50
C GLU A 114 32.29 -15.07 -16.89
N ILE A 115 31.74 -14.35 -15.91
CA ILE A 115 32.43 -13.28 -15.21
C ILE A 115 32.93 -13.83 -13.88
N SER A 116 34.25 -13.94 -13.72
CA SER A 116 34.85 -14.22 -12.41
C SER A 116 34.65 -13.01 -11.48
N GLU A 117 34.33 -13.25 -10.21
CA GLU A 117 34.03 -12.20 -9.22
C GLU A 117 32.94 -11.20 -9.68
N VAL A 118 31.81 -11.72 -10.20
CA VAL A 118 30.66 -10.94 -10.72
C VAL A 118 30.33 -9.72 -9.86
N HIS A 119 30.21 -9.89 -8.55
CA HIS A 119 29.89 -8.82 -7.60
C HIS A 119 30.87 -7.64 -7.64
N LYS A 120 32.18 -7.89 -7.81
CA LYS A 120 33.19 -6.83 -7.91
C LYS A 120 33.11 -6.14 -9.27
N VAL A 121 33.04 -6.92 -10.35
CA VAL A 121 33.01 -6.36 -11.72
C VAL A 121 31.75 -5.51 -11.91
N VAL A 122 30.57 -6.08 -11.63
CA VAL A 122 29.29 -5.39 -11.75
C VAL A 122 29.22 -4.21 -10.78
N GLY A 123 29.66 -4.38 -9.52
CA GLY A 123 29.68 -3.28 -8.55
C GLY A 123 30.48 -2.06 -9.01
N ASN A 124 31.69 -2.26 -9.55
CA ASN A 124 32.50 -1.16 -10.09
C ASN A 124 31.88 -0.52 -11.33
N VAL A 125 31.28 -1.31 -12.23
CA VAL A 125 30.59 -0.79 -13.42
C VAL A 125 29.37 0.04 -13.04
N VAL A 126 28.53 -0.46 -12.13
CA VAL A 126 27.32 0.25 -11.66
C VAL A 126 27.70 1.53 -10.92
N GLU A 127 28.71 1.51 -10.05
CA GLU A 127 29.21 2.73 -9.39
C GLU A 127 29.74 3.75 -10.41
N ALA A 128 30.44 3.30 -11.45
CA ALA A 128 30.93 4.19 -12.51
C ALA A 128 29.79 4.89 -13.26
N VAL A 129 28.72 4.17 -13.62
CA VAL A 129 27.57 4.78 -14.31
C VAL A 129 26.68 5.59 -13.38
N HIS A 130 26.52 5.18 -12.13
CA HIS A 130 25.73 5.90 -11.12
C HIS A 130 26.35 7.28 -10.82
N SER A 131 27.67 7.31 -10.72
CA SER A 131 28.50 8.51 -10.48
C SER A 131 29.00 9.17 -11.78
N CYS A 132 28.44 8.80 -12.94
CA CYS A 132 28.83 9.33 -14.24
C CYS A 132 28.67 10.86 -14.30
N ARG A 133 29.71 11.54 -14.78
CA ARG A 133 29.75 12.99 -14.98
C ARG A 133 30.43 13.25 -16.31
N PHE A 134 29.91 14.19 -17.09
CA PHE A 134 30.53 14.57 -18.36
C PHE A 134 30.24 16.05 -18.67
N GLU A 135 31.12 16.64 -19.47
CA GLU A 135 30.96 18.01 -19.96
C GLU A 135 29.81 18.06 -20.98
N PRO A 136 28.77 18.90 -20.75
CA PRO A 136 27.66 19.06 -21.67
C PRO A 136 28.17 19.47 -23.04
N THR A 137 27.72 18.77 -24.08
CA THR A 137 28.19 19.00 -25.45
C THR A 137 27.04 19.50 -26.31
N ASP A 138 26.30 18.60 -26.94
CA ASP A 138 25.09 18.87 -27.69
C ASP A 138 23.97 17.99 -27.12
N ALA A 139 22.74 18.48 -27.10
CA ALA A 139 21.62 17.76 -26.51
C ALA A 139 21.46 16.33 -27.05
N SER A 140 21.72 16.10 -28.33
CA SER A 140 21.63 14.77 -28.96
C SER A 140 22.73 13.82 -28.49
N VAL A 141 23.95 14.32 -28.28
CA VAL A 141 25.09 13.53 -27.80
C VAL A 141 24.94 13.26 -26.32
N ASP A 142 24.52 14.26 -25.55
CA ASP A 142 24.29 14.13 -24.12
C ASP A 142 23.19 13.10 -23.86
N GLU A 143 22.11 13.11 -24.65
CA GLU A 143 21.05 12.10 -24.57
C GLU A 143 21.52 10.70 -24.98
N LEU A 144 22.40 10.59 -25.97
CA LEU A 144 23.03 9.32 -26.32
C LEU A 144 23.84 8.75 -25.15
N VAL A 145 24.60 9.58 -24.43
CA VAL A 145 25.32 9.14 -23.22
C VAL A 145 24.34 8.57 -22.19
N LEU A 146 23.23 9.26 -21.92
CA LEU A 146 22.22 8.79 -20.97
C LEU A 146 21.57 7.47 -21.42
N SER A 147 21.31 7.31 -22.72
CA SER A 147 20.78 6.05 -23.27
C SER A 147 21.79 4.92 -23.15
N ARG A 148 23.09 5.18 -23.32
CA ARG A 148 24.16 4.19 -23.11
C ARG A 148 24.34 3.82 -21.64
N ILE A 149 24.08 4.73 -20.70
CA ILE A 149 24.05 4.39 -19.26
C ILE A 149 22.98 3.32 -19.00
N VAL A 150 21.77 3.49 -19.55
CA VAL A 150 20.70 2.49 -19.42
C VAL A 150 21.11 1.15 -20.05
N GLU A 151 21.76 1.17 -21.22
CA GLU A 151 22.25 -0.06 -21.87
C GLU A 151 23.29 -0.79 -21.00
N VAL A 152 24.23 -0.07 -20.38
CA VAL A 152 25.21 -0.66 -19.45
C VAL A 152 24.50 -1.31 -18.26
N LEU A 153 23.49 -0.66 -17.68
CA LEU A 153 22.71 -1.23 -16.58
C LEU A 153 21.96 -2.50 -17.01
N SER A 154 21.39 -2.49 -18.22
CA SER A 154 20.63 -3.64 -18.75
C SER A 154 21.46 -4.92 -18.94
N VAL A 155 22.76 -4.79 -19.23
CA VAL A 155 23.66 -5.95 -19.40
C VAL A 155 24.34 -6.36 -18.10
N THR A 156 24.23 -5.57 -17.03
CA THR A 156 24.92 -5.82 -15.75
C THR A 156 23.98 -6.36 -14.68
N VAL A 157 22.84 -5.69 -14.44
CA VAL A 157 21.86 -6.05 -13.41
C VAL A 157 20.79 -6.98 -13.99
N THR A 158 21.20 -8.18 -14.35
CA THR A 158 20.31 -9.22 -14.89
C THR A 158 19.74 -10.10 -13.78
N ALA A 159 18.64 -10.81 -14.05
CA ALA A 159 18.07 -11.78 -13.11
C ALA A 159 19.04 -12.92 -12.74
N GLU A 160 19.98 -13.26 -13.63
CA GLU A 160 21.00 -14.29 -13.38
C GLU A 160 22.09 -13.80 -12.42
N ASN A 161 22.48 -12.53 -12.53
CA ASN A 161 23.52 -11.94 -11.69
C ASN A 161 22.97 -11.43 -10.35
N SER A 162 21.71 -10.96 -10.32
CA SER A 162 21.03 -10.35 -9.17
C SER A 162 21.23 -11.10 -7.85
N PRO A 163 21.13 -12.46 -7.77
CA PRO A 163 21.30 -13.19 -6.52
C PRO A 163 22.70 -13.08 -5.90
N VAL A 164 23.70 -12.66 -6.67
CA VAL A 164 25.12 -12.57 -6.25
C VAL A 164 25.56 -11.12 -6.05
N LEU A 165 24.71 -10.14 -6.38
CA LEU A 165 25.00 -8.72 -6.23
C LEU A 165 24.72 -8.24 -4.81
N PHE A 166 25.38 -7.14 -4.44
CA PHE A 166 25.12 -6.45 -3.19
C PHE A 166 23.90 -5.54 -3.31
N ASP A 167 23.22 -5.31 -2.17
CA ASP A 167 22.02 -4.48 -2.08
C ASP A 167 22.27 -3.05 -2.58
N GLU A 168 23.42 -2.46 -2.26
CA GLU A 168 23.78 -1.11 -2.68
C GLU A 168 23.92 -1.01 -4.20
N VAL A 169 24.39 -2.08 -4.86
CA VAL A 169 24.55 -2.12 -6.31
C VAL A 169 23.19 -2.15 -7.00
N ILE A 170 22.27 -2.98 -6.50
CA ILE A 170 20.89 -3.07 -7.03
C ILE A 170 20.17 -1.72 -6.86
N LEU A 171 20.30 -1.10 -5.68
CA LEU A 171 19.67 0.17 -5.37
C LEU A 171 20.27 1.33 -6.17
N ALA A 172 21.59 1.38 -6.35
CA ALA A 172 22.25 2.40 -7.19
C ALA A 172 21.83 2.29 -8.66
N ALA A 173 21.68 1.08 -9.19
CA ALA A 173 21.15 0.87 -10.54
C ALA A 173 19.71 1.38 -10.66
N PHE A 174 18.84 1.03 -9.70
CA PHE A 174 17.46 1.50 -9.65
C PHE A 174 17.37 3.02 -9.57
N GLU A 175 18.14 3.65 -8.67
CA GLU A 175 18.20 5.10 -8.52
C GLU A 175 18.65 5.79 -9.81
N THR A 176 19.66 5.24 -10.49
CA THR A 176 20.13 5.77 -11.76
C THR A 176 19.01 5.74 -12.80
N CYS A 177 18.35 4.60 -13.00
CA CYS A 177 17.25 4.50 -13.97
C CYS A 177 16.06 5.41 -13.61
N PHE A 178 15.72 5.56 -12.33
CA PHE A 178 14.65 6.45 -11.89
C PHE A 178 14.99 7.93 -12.12
N ARG A 179 16.22 8.32 -11.83
CA ARG A 179 16.72 9.67 -12.12
C ARG A 179 16.65 9.94 -13.61
N LEU A 180 17.09 9.00 -14.46
CA LEU A 180 17.05 9.14 -15.92
C LEU A 180 15.62 9.22 -16.48
N SER A 181 14.67 8.48 -15.91
CA SER A 181 13.26 8.52 -16.35
C SER A 181 12.52 9.81 -15.94
N THR A 182 13.09 10.60 -15.03
CA THR A 182 12.49 11.82 -14.49
C THR A 182 13.18 13.11 -14.93
N ILE A 183 14.17 13.02 -15.84
CA ILE A 183 14.85 14.18 -16.43
C ILE A 183 13.84 15.04 -17.20
N LYS A 184 13.82 16.34 -16.92
CA LYS A 184 12.98 17.29 -17.66
C LYS A 184 13.54 17.47 -19.07
N ARG A 185 12.66 17.48 -20.08
CA ARG A 185 12.98 17.67 -21.51
C ARG A 185 13.79 16.54 -22.17
N SER A 186 13.80 15.33 -21.60
CA SER A 186 14.31 14.14 -22.28
C SER A 186 13.33 13.62 -23.34
N THR A 187 13.81 12.84 -24.31
CA THR A 187 12.93 12.17 -25.28
C THR A 187 12.11 11.06 -24.62
N ALA A 188 10.97 10.75 -25.22
CA ALA A 188 10.14 9.61 -24.84
C ALA A 188 10.90 8.27 -24.95
N LEU A 189 11.88 8.17 -25.85
CA LEU A 189 12.70 6.97 -26.02
C LEU A 189 13.61 6.72 -24.80
N LEU A 190 14.31 7.74 -24.31
CA LEU A 190 15.14 7.63 -23.11
C LEU A 190 14.29 7.27 -21.89
N VAL A 191 13.16 7.97 -21.70
CA VAL A 191 12.25 7.71 -20.58
C VAL A 191 11.70 6.28 -20.64
N SER A 192 11.28 5.82 -21.81
CA SER A 192 10.78 4.45 -22.01
C SER A 192 11.87 3.41 -21.75
N ALA A 193 13.09 3.62 -22.24
CA ALA A 193 14.22 2.73 -22.00
C ALA A 193 14.57 2.63 -20.51
N ALA A 194 14.69 3.77 -19.81
CA ALA A 194 14.97 3.81 -18.38
C ALA A 194 13.84 3.18 -17.55
N THR A 195 12.58 3.40 -17.94
CA THR A 195 11.41 2.82 -17.28
C THR A 195 11.31 1.31 -17.47
N ARG A 196 11.66 0.81 -18.66
CA ARG A 196 11.79 -0.64 -18.91
C ARG A 196 12.88 -1.26 -18.05
N GLU A 197 14.01 -0.58 -17.90
CA GLU A 197 15.11 -1.06 -17.07
C GLU A 197 14.76 -1.06 -15.57
N LEU A 198 14.04 -0.04 -15.08
CA LEU A 198 13.47 -0.07 -13.72
C LEU A 198 12.65 -1.34 -13.49
N SER A 199 11.80 -1.70 -14.47
CA SER A 199 10.98 -2.90 -14.38
C SER A 199 11.82 -4.18 -14.38
N SER A 200 12.87 -4.23 -15.20
CA SER A 200 13.85 -5.32 -15.22
C SER A 200 14.54 -5.52 -13.86
N ILE A 201 15.03 -4.43 -13.26
CA ILE A 201 15.70 -4.43 -11.96
C ILE A 201 14.74 -4.88 -10.85
N VAL A 202 13.50 -4.38 -10.84
CA VAL A 202 12.47 -4.80 -9.86
C VAL A 202 12.17 -6.29 -10.02
N ALA A 203 12.00 -6.79 -11.24
CA ALA A 203 11.77 -8.20 -11.48
C ALA A 203 12.98 -9.06 -11.06
N ALA A 204 14.20 -8.57 -11.26
CA ALA A 204 15.43 -9.22 -10.81
C ALA A 204 15.53 -9.26 -9.28
N ALA A 205 15.07 -8.21 -8.57
CA ALA A 205 15.01 -8.16 -7.12
C ALA A 205 13.94 -9.10 -6.53
N VAL A 206 12.77 -9.23 -7.19
CA VAL A 206 11.74 -10.20 -6.78
C VAL A 206 12.24 -11.63 -6.95
N LYS A 207 12.93 -11.93 -8.06
CA LYS A 207 13.46 -13.28 -8.34
C LYS A 207 14.65 -13.65 -7.44
N SER A 208 15.42 -12.69 -6.96
CA SER A 208 16.54 -12.95 -6.05
C SER A 208 16.13 -13.06 -4.58
N GLN A 209 14.85 -12.84 -4.26
CA GLN A 209 14.35 -12.93 -2.89
C GLN A 209 14.47 -14.37 -2.35
N SER A 210 15.05 -14.51 -1.16
CA SER A 210 15.14 -15.79 -0.45
C SER A 210 13.75 -16.32 -0.13
N LEU A 211 13.53 -17.62 -0.35
CA LEU A 211 12.32 -18.34 0.06
C LEU A 211 12.29 -18.65 1.56
N GLU A 212 13.43 -18.52 2.25
CA GLU A 212 13.55 -18.66 3.69
C GLU A 212 13.33 -17.32 4.39
N PRO A 213 12.54 -17.25 5.48
CA PRO A 213 12.29 -16.02 6.22
C PRO A 213 13.58 -15.47 6.82
N SER A 214 13.96 -14.26 6.41
CA SER A 214 15.13 -13.57 6.96
C SER A 214 14.86 -13.10 8.39
N ASN A 215 15.63 -13.59 9.36
CA ASN A 215 15.59 -13.12 10.76
C ASN A 215 16.15 -11.69 10.95
N SER A 216 16.57 -11.01 9.88
CA SER A 216 17.08 -9.64 9.93
C SER A 216 15.92 -8.64 9.91
N SER A 217 15.58 -8.12 11.09
CA SER A 217 14.58 -7.07 11.32
C SER A 217 15.12 -5.69 10.94
N LEU A 218 15.46 -5.47 9.67
CA LEU A 218 15.86 -4.14 9.20
C LEU A 218 14.61 -3.34 8.84
N HIS A 219 14.00 -2.75 9.87
CA HIS A 219 12.77 -1.96 9.73
C HIS A 219 13.05 -0.63 9.02
N LEU A 220 12.74 -0.55 7.73
CA LEU A 220 12.71 0.70 6.97
C LEU A 220 11.49 1.56 7.37
N PRO A 221 11.67 2.73 8.00
CA PRO A 221 10.54 3.60 8.32
C PRO A 221 10.04 4.29 7.05
N ALA A 222 8.78 4.03 6.65
CA ALA A 222 8.13 4.66 5.50
C ALA A 222 8.21 6.21 5.53
N ASP A 223 8.26 6.83 6.72
CA ASP A 223 8.38 8.28 6.89
C ASP A 223 9.70 8.87 6.37
N HIS A 224 10.73 8.05 6.22
CA HIS A 224 12.02 8.46 5.67
C HIS A 224 11.87 8.94 4.21
N PHE A 225 11.29 8.11 3.34
CA PHE A 225 11.07 8.44 1.92
C PHE A 225 10.13 9.65 1.78
N ARG A 226 9.06 9.68 2.59
CA ARG A 226 8.06 10.76 2.58
C ARG A 226 8.68 12.13 2.86
N LYS A 227 9.61 12.24 3.83
CA LYS A 227 10.29 13.52 4.14
C LYS A 227 11.13 14.02 2.96
N ARG A 228 11.93 13.15 2.34
CA ARG A 228 12.82 13.53 1.23
C ARG A 228 12.05 13.95 -0.02
N LEU A 229 11.04 13.17 -0.42
CA LEU A 229 10.20 13.46 -1.58
C LEU A 229 9.45 14.80 -1.44
N ARG A 230 8.96 15.13 -0.23
CA ARG A 230 8.34 16.44 0.04
C ARG A 230 9.31 17.62 -0.03
N SER A 231 10.55 17.43 0.42
CA SER A 231 11.54 18.52 0.53
C SER A 231 12.19 18.92 -0.81
N LYS A 232 12.44 17.96 -1.70
CA LYS A 232 13.24 18.20 -2.92
C LYS A 232 12.42 18.43 -4.18
N GLY A 233 11.11 18.18 -4.16
CA GLY A 233 10.15 18.59 -5.20
C GLY A 233 10.37 18.05 -6.62
N ASN A 234 11.48 17.37 -6.93
CA ASN A 234 11.76 16.61 -8.16
C ASN A 234 13.01 15.72 -8.00
N ALA A 235 12.91 14.47 -8.47
CA ALA A 235 13.92 13.63 -9.14
C ALA A 235 15.27 13.28 -8.47
N THR A 236 15.57 13.73 -7.25
CA THR A 236 16.81 13.30 -6.54
C THR A 236 16.44 12.57 -5.26
N PHE A 237 16.46 11.25 -5.35
CA PHE A 237 16.25 10.34 -4.24
C PHE A 237 17.43 9.38 -4.17
N GLU A 238 18.08 9.31 -3.00
CA GLU A 238 19.24 8.44 -2.76
C GLU A 238 18.88 7.46 -1.63
N PHE A 239 19.13 6.17 -1.84
CA PHE A 239 18.98 5.16 -0.78
C PHE A 239 20.12 5.31 0.23
N GLU A 240 19.84 5.19 1.52
CA GLU A 240 20.92 5.21 2.51
C GLU A 240 21.79 3.97 2.35
N LYS A 241 23.10 4.22 2.17
CA LYS A 241 24.15 3.24 2.41
C LYS A 241 24.19 3.02 3.92
N GLU A 242 23.31 2.20 4.47
CA GLU A 242 23.57 1.69 5.80
C GLU A 242 24.96 1.04 5.79
N LYS A 243 25.71 1.19 6.88
CA LYS A 243 26.94 0.41 7.08
C LYS A 243 26.51 -1.04 7.30
N LEU A 244 26.11 -1.71 6.22
CA LEU A 244 25.88 -3.14 6.19
C LEU A 244 27.24 -3.77 6.52
N ASN A 245 27.35 -4.29 7.75
CA ASN A 245 28.53 -5.00 8.21
C ASN A 245 28.89 -6.09 7.17
N GLU A 246 30.19 -6.27 6.95
CA GLU A 246 30.77 -7.15 5.92
C GLU A 246 30.36 -8.64 6.03
N GLU A 247 29.58 -9.02 7.05
CA GLU A 247 29.00 -10.34 7.24
C GLU A 247 27.64 -10.45 6.53
N ARG A 248 27.72 -10.71 5.23
CA ARG A 248 26.62 -10.94 4.28
C ARG A 248 25.62 -12.00 4.76
N THR A 249 24.48 -11.57 5.26
CA THR A 249 23.23 -12.33 5.18
C THR A 249 22.30 -11.70 4.14
N ARG A 250 21.81 -12.52 3.20
CA ARG A 250 20.83 -12.16 2.17
C ARG A 250 19.72 -11.31 2.78
N SER A 251 19.55 -10.09 2.31
CA SER A 251 18.51 -9.20 2.82
C SER A 251 17.44 -8.99 1.76
N SER A 252 16.19 -8.90 2.19
CA SER A 252 15.06 -8.46 1.38
C SER A 252 15.00 -6.93 1.24
N TYR A 253 16.03 -6.21 1.71
CA TYR A 253 16.08 -4.76 1.79
C TYR A 253 15.86 -4.05 0.45
N PRO A 254 16.51 -4.44 -0.67
CA PRO A 254 16.32 -3.72 -1.93
C PRO A 254 14.87 -3.71 -2.38
N LEU A 255 14.20 -4.87 -2.29
CA LEU A 255 12.80 -5.01 -2.67
C LEU A 255 11.87 -4.24 -1.71
N LYS A 256 12.09 -4.32 -0.40
CA LYS A 256 11.36 -3.54 0.61
C LYS A 256 11.46 -2.03 0.33
N ALA A 257 12.67 -1.55 0.07
CA ALA A 257 12.94 -0.15 -0.22
C ALA A 257 12.27 0.29 -1.53
N MET A 258 12.31 -0.53 -2.59
CA MET A 258 11.62 -0.24 -3.86
C MET A 258 10.10 -0.18 -3.71
N LEU A 259 9.48 -1.11 -2.95
CA LEU A 259 8.04 -1.15 -2.72
C LEU A 259 7.56 0.05 -1.89
N LEU A 260 8.28 0.40 -0.81
CA LEU A 260 8.00 1.58 0.00
C LEU A 260 8.19 2.88 -0.77
N PHE A 261 9.23 2.95 -1.59
CA PHE A 261 9.45 4.10 -2.46
C PHE A 261 8.31 4.25 -3.48
N ALA A 262 7.91 3.16 -4.12
CA ALA A 262 6.80 3.16 -5.07
C ALA A 262 5.46 3.51 -4.41
N SER A 263 5.17 3.01 -3.20
CA SER A 263 3.96 3.39 -2.45
C SER A 263 3.92 4.88 -2.15
N CYS A 264 5.06 5.51 -1.87
CA CYS A 264 5.16 6.97 -1.70
C CYS A 264 4.95 7.72 -3.02
N LEU A 265 5.46 7.20 -4.15
CA LEU A 265 5.21 7.82 -5.46
C LEU A 265 3.73 7.81 -5.83
N VAL A 266 3.01 6.73 -5.47
CA VAL A 266 1.59 6.55 -5.75
C VAL A 266 0.70 7.41 -4.86
N ASP A 267 1.06 7.59 -3.57
CA ASP A 267 0.22 8.28 -2.59
C ASP A 267 -0.11 9.72 -3.00
N PRO A 268 -1.39 10.06 -3.26
CA PRO A 268 -1.78 11.42 -3.61
C PRO A 268 -1.44 12.45 -2.52
N ALA A 269 -1.31 12.03 -1.25
CA ALA A 269 -0.89 12.90 -0.16
C ALA A 269 0.51 13.52 -0.37
N MET A 270 1.31 12.91 -1.24
CA MET A 270 2.64 13.40 -1.60
C MET A 270 2.63 14.57 -2.59
N LYS A 271 1.47 14.88 -3.22
CA LYS A 271 1.30 15.98 -4.19
C LYS A 271 2.30 15.94 -5.35
N LEU A 272 2.71 14.74 -5.76
CA LEU A 272 3.60 14.51 -6.90
C LEU A 272 2.82 14.62 -8.22
N SER A 273 3.53 14.63 -9.36
CA SER A 273 2.89 14.63 -10.68
C SER A 273 2.24 13.28 -11.00
N ALA A 274 1.22 13.29 -11.86
CA ALA A 274 0.61 12.06 -12.37
C ALA A 274 1.62 11.13 -13.08
N SER A 275 2.64 11.69 -13.75
CA SER A 275 3.71 10.90 -14.36
C SER A 275 4.52 10.10 -13.34
N LEU A 276 4.84 10.69 -12.18
CA LEU A 276 5.55 9.99 -11.11
C LEU A 276 4.67 8.94 -10.45
N ARG A 277 3.37 9.23 -10.27
CA ARG A 277 2.39 8.23 -9.82
C ARG A 277 2.33 7.04 -10.77
N MET A 278 2.28 7.28 -12.08
CA MET A 278 2.32 6.21 -13.09
C MET A 278 3.59 5.36 -12.99
N THR A 279 4.76 5.97 -12.79
CA THR A 279 6.01 5.23 -12.57
C THR A 279 5.93 4.36 -11.31
N GLY A 280 5.39 4.89 -10.20
CA GLY A 280 5.17 4.13 -8.97
C GLY A 280 4.24 2.93 -9.18
N LEU A 281 3.11 3.15 -9.85
CA LEU A 281 2.15 2.09 -10.18
C LEU A 281 2.77 1.01 -11.10
N LEU A 282 3.62 1.40 -12.04
CA LEU A 282 4.34 0.44 -12.90
C LEU A 282 5.33 -0.41 -12.11
N ILE A 283 6.10 0.19 -11.19
CA ILE A 283 7.03 -0.53 -10.32
C ILE A 283 6.27 -1.57 -9.47
N LEU A 284 5.17 -1.15 -8.84
CA LEU A 284 4.32 -2.05 -8.04
C LEU A 284 3.74 -3.17 -8.91
N ASN A 285 3.19 -2.83 -10.08
CA ASN A 285 2.61 -3.82 -10.99
C ASN A 285 3.66 -4.85 -11.41
N THR A 286 4.87 -4.39 -11.76
CA THR A 286 5.98 -5.26 -12.14
C THR A 286 6.34 -6.23 -11.02
N ALA A 287 6.43 -5.74 -9.78
CA ALA A 287 6.72 -6.59 -8.63
C ALA A 287 5.65 -7.69 -8.45
N LEU A 288 4.37 -7.32 -8.57
CA LEU A 288 3.24 -8.23 -8.34
C LEU A 288 3.05 -9.27 -9.46
N ILE A 289 3.28 -8.90 -10.72
CA ILE A 289 3.12 -9.83 -11.86
C ILE A 289 4.35 -10.71 -12.08
N THR A 290 5.50 -10.38 -11.47
CA THR A 290 6.72 -11.17 -11.62
C THR A 290 6.50 -12.54 -11.00
N LYS A 291 6.17 -13.51 -11.85
CA LYS A 291 5.94 -14.90 -11.45
C LYS A 291 7.26 -15.50 -11.00
N HIS A 292 7.41 -15.63 -9.69
CA HIS A 292 8.31 -16.56 -9.05
C HIS A 292 7.43 -17.36 -8.09
N ARG A 293 7.36 -18.68 -8.25
CA ARG A 293 6.58 -19.55 -7.35
C ARG A 293 7.56 -20.44 -6.63
N ASP A 294 7.38 -20.61 -5.32
CA ASP A 294 8.07 -21.67 -4.59
C ASP A 294 7.56 -23.05 -5.05
N GLU A 295 8.21 -24.13 -4.60
CA GLU A 295 7.78 -25.52 -4.86
C GLU A 295 6.37 -25.83 -4.34
N LYS A 296 5.81 -24.99 -3.45
CA LYS A 296 4.49 -25.10 -2.81
C LYS A 296 3.41 -24.20 -3.46
N GLY A 297 3.75 -23.39 -4.45
CA GLY A 297 2.87 -22.43 -5.12
C GLY A 297 2.69 -21.06 -4.43
N THR A 298 3.38 -20.76 -3.33
CA THR A 298 3.34 -19.46 -2.63
C THR A 298 4.19 -18.42 -3.34
N SER A 299 3.71 -17.18 -3.38
CA SER A 299 4.49 -16.04 -3.87
C SER A 299 5.64 -15.70 -2.90
N PRO A 300 6.89 -15.50 -3.37
CA PRO A 300 8.02 -15.11 -2.52
C PRO A 300 7.78 -13.78 -1.81
N LEU A 301 6.92 -12.92 -2.36
CA LEU A 301 6.50 -11.68 -1.71
C LEU A 301 5.80 -11.91 -0.36
N LEU A 302 5.15 -13.07 -0.18
CA LEU A 302 4.46 -13.41 1.06
C LEU A 302 5.33 -14.17 2.06
N ALA A 303 6.49 -14.69 1.64
CA ALA A 303 7.40 -15.41 2.52
C ALA A 303 8.03 -14.49 3.57
N ASP A 304 8.28 -13.23 3.22
CA ASP A 304 8.76 -12.20 4.13
C ASP A 304 7.58 -11.42 4.75
N SER A 305 7.49 -11.44 6.08
CA SER A 305 6.41 -10.77 6.81
C SER A 305 6.42 -9.25 6.64
N GLU A 306 7.59 -8.62 6.56
CA GLU A 306 7.67 -7.16 6.40
C GLU A 306 7.25 -6.75 4.98
N ILE A 307 7.58 -7.54 3.95
CA ILE A 307 7.07 -7.28 2.59
C ILE A 307 5.56 -7.43 2.56
N ARG A 308 5.02 -8.48 3.19
CA ARG A 308 3.57 -8.66 3.32
C ARG A 308 2.92 -7.46 4.01
N ASP A 309 3.54 -6.93 5.08
CA ASP A 309 3.03 -5.75 5.79
C ASP A 309 3.10 -4.47 4.93
N ILE A 310 4.18 -4.28 4.17
CA ILE A 310 4.31 -3.17 3.20
C ILE A 310 3.20 -3.25 2.15
N LEU A 311 2.90 -4.45 1.63
CA LEU A 311 1.85 -4.66 0.64
C LEU A 311 0.46 -4.37 1.23
N LEU A 312 0.15 -4.93 2.40
CA LEU A 312 -1.15 -4.79 3.07
C LEU A 312 -1.43 -3.37 3.58
N ARG A 313 -0.38 -2.64 3.99
CA ARG A 313 -0.52 -1.33 4.62
C ARG A 313 -0.14 -0.22 3.66
N ASP A 314 1.15 -0.04 3.38
CA ASP A 314 1.63 1.12 2.63
C ASP A 314 1.14 1.11 1.18
N VAL A 315 1.26 -0.03 0.49
CA VAL A 315 0.83 -0.13 -0.91
C VAL A 315 -0.69 -0.07 -1.03
N SER A 316 -1.44 -0.89 -0.28
CA SER A 316 -2.91 -0.88 -0.33
C SER A 316 -3.49 0.50 0.01
N ILE A 317 -3.00 1.17 1.05
CA ILE A 317 -3.50 2.52 1.41
C ILE A 317 -3.20 3.53 0.31
N SER A 318 -1.98 3.55 -0.23
CA SER A 318 -1.60 4.50 -1.28
C SER A 318 -2.45 4.31 -2.54
N VAL A 319 -2.68 3.06 -2.96
CA VAL A 319 -3.48 2.77 -4.16
C VAL A 319 -4.97 3.07 -3.92
N LEU A 320 -5.52 2.73 -2.76
CA LEU A 320 -6.91 3.07 -2.40
C LEU A 320 -7.15 4.59 -2.37
N ARG A 321 -6.19 5.37 -1.85
CA ARG A 321 -6.27 6.84 -1.89
C ARG A 321 -6.28 7.37 -3.32
N THR A 322 -5.49 6.77 -4.22
CA THR A 322 -5.49 7.14 -5.65
C THR A 322 -6.84 6.84 -6.30
N LEU A 323 -7.44 5.69 -6.01
CA LEU A 323 -8.79 5.34 -6.50
C LEU A 323 -9.89 6.23 -5.92
N GLY A 324 -9.73 6.70 -4.68
CA GLY A 324 -10.68 7.61 -4.05
C GLY A 324 -10.54 9.09 -4.46
N LEU A 325 -9.52 9.45 -5.25
CA LEU A 325 -9.24 10.84 -5.59
C LEU A 325 -9.88 11.26 -6.91
N ALA A 326 -10.85 12.18 -6.83
CA ALA A 326 -11.61 12.69 -7.96
C ALA A 326 -10.77 13.11 -9.17
N ALA A 327 -9.67 13.83 -8.93
CA ALA A 327 -8.96 14.63 -9.93
C ALA A 327 -7.80 13.90 -10.66
N GLU A 328 -7.66 12.58 -10.49
CA GLU A 328 -6.59 11.84 -11.16
C GLU A 328 -6.95 11.55 -12.64
N PRO A 329 -5.95 11.57 -13.55
CA PRO A 329 -6.16 11.16 -14.93
C PRO A 329 -6.62 9.70 -15.02
N SER A 330 -7.49 9.40 -15.99
CA SER A 330 -8.09 8.07 -16.16
C SER A 330 -7.07 6.94 -16.34
N VAL A 331 -5.94 7.22 -16.99
CA VAL A 331 -4.82 6.27 -17.13
C VAL A 331 -4.21 5.87 -15.78
N VAL A 332 -4.13 6.80 -14.83
CA VAL A 332 -3.66 6.54 -13.46
C VAL A 332 -4.64 5.64 -12.72
N ILE A 333 -5.94 5.94 -12.85
CA ILE A 333 -7.01 5.14 -12.24
C ILE A 333 -7.02 3.72 -12.81
N ALA A 334 -6.94 3.56 -14.13
CA ALA A 334 -6.92 2.24 -14.79
C ALA A 334 -5.72 1.39 -14.31
N GLN A 335 -4.54 2.01 -14.25
CA GLN A 335 -3.34 1.32 -13.76
C GLN A 335 -3.42 1.04 -12.25
N ALA A 336 -4.05 1.91 -11.46
CA ALA A 336 -4.28 1.67 -10.04
C ALA A 336 -5.20 0.46 -9.81
N PHE A 337 -6.30 0.34 -10.56
CA PHE A 337 -7.14 -0.86 -10.52
C PHE A 337 -6.38 -2.12 -10.93
N THR A 338 -5.52 -2.04 -11.95
CA THR A 338 -4.65 -3.16 -12.35
C THR A 338 -3.74 -3.60 -11.21
N VAL A 339 -3.13 -2.65 -10.49
CA VAL A 339 -2.29 -2.94 -9.31
C VAL A 339 -3.10 -3.54 -8.17
N VAL A 340 -4.28 -2.99 -7.85
CA VAL A 340 -5.18 -3.55 -6.82
C VAL A 340 -5.57 -4.98 -7.15
N ASN A 341 -5.91 -5.25 -8.40
CA ASN A 341 -6.29 -6.57 -8.84
C ASN A 341 -5.15 -7.58 -8.64
N ASN A 342 -3.93 -7.20 -9.05
CA ASN A 342 -2.75 -8.03 -8.84
C ASN A 342 -2.38 -8.15 -7.35
N LEU A 343 -2.66 -7.15 -6.51
CA LEU A 343 -2.51 -7.24 -5.05
C LEU A 343 -3.45 -8.29 -4.47
N LEU A 344 -4.73 -8.29 -4.85
CA LEU A 344 -5.70 -9.28 -4.37
C LEU A 344 -5.27 -10.71 -4.75
N ILE A 345 -4.80 -10.90 -5.98
CA ILE A 345 -4.28 -12.19 -6.44
C ILE A 345 -3.05 -12.62 -5.63
N VAL A 346 -2.09 -11.71 -5.40
CA VAL A 346 -0.85 -12.03 -4.66
C VAL A 346 -1.12 -12.28 -3.19
N LEU A 347 -1.96 -11.47 -2.54
CA LEU A 347 -2.27 -11.54 -1.12
C LEU A 347 -3.20 -12.71 -0.77
N GLY A 348 -4.03 -13.16 -1.72
CA GLY A 348 -5.00 -14.22 -1.49
C GLY A 348 -5.89 -13.91 -0.27
N PRO A 349 -6.01 -14.82 0.72
CA PRO A 349 -6.81 -14.59 1.92
C PRO A 349 -6.42 -13.34 2.74
N TYR A 350 -5.13 -12.95 2.73
CA TYR A 350 -4.69 -11.74 3.43
C TYR A 350 -5.26 -10.47 2.81
N GLY A 351 -5.69 -10.51 1.54
CA GLY A 351 -6.26 -9.38 0.81
C GLY A 351 -7.74 -9.10 1.14
N LEU A 352 -8.38 -9.87 2.02
CA LEU A 352 -9.79 -9.68 2.37
C LEU A 352 -10.14 -8.25 2.84
N PRO A 353 -9.35 -7.57 3.70
CA PRO A 353 -9.66 -6.19 4.08
C PRO A 353 -9.59 -5.20 2.92
N LEU A 354 -8.70 -5.45 1.95
CA LEU A 354 -8.61 -4.66 0.72
C LEU A 354 -9.85 -4.88 -0.14
N LEU A 355 -10.26 -6.14 -0.34
CA LEU A 355 -11.49 -6.49 -1.06
C LEU A 355 -12.72 -5.85 -0.41
N GLU A 356 -12.85 -5.95 0.90
CA GLU A 356 -13.93 -5.35 1.69
C GLU A 356 -14.02 -3.84 1.46
N THR A 357 -12.88 -3.12 1.51
CA THR A 357 -12.85 -1.68 1.24
C THR A 357 -13.27 -1.34 -0.19
N LEU A 358 -12.85 -2.15 -1.16
CA LEU A 358 -13.23 -1.94 -2.56
C LEU A 358 -14.74 -2.09 -2.76
N LEU A 359 -15.32 -3.17 -2.21
CA LEU A 359 -16.74 -3.48 -2.36
C LEU A 359 -17.65 -2.53 -1.59
N LEU A 360 -17.25 -2.09 -0.39
CA LEU A 360 -18.07 -1.20 0.46
C LEU A 360 -17.93 0.28 0.11
N ARG A 361 -16.76 0.71 -0.39
CA ARG A 361 -16.44 2.14 -0.50
C ARG A 361 -16.06 2.58 -1.91
N VAL A 362 -15.19 1.83 -2.59
CA VAL A 362 -14.67 2.25 -3.91
C VAL A 362 -15.71 2.01 -4.99
N PHE A 363 -16.08 0.77 -5.29
CA PHE A 363 -17.01 0.51 -6.40
C PHE A 363 -18.38 1.19 -6.26
N PRO A 364 -18.99 1.26 -5.06
CA PRO A 364 -20.22 2.04 -4.86
C PRO A 364 -20.08 3.51 -5.29
N SER A 365 -18.94 4.18 -5.04
CA SER A 365 -18.76 5.57 -5.46
C SER A 365 -18.64 5.72 -6.99
N TYR A 366 -18.11 4.71 -7.69
CA TYR A 366 -18.06 4.72 -9.17
C TYR A 366 -19.43 4.43 -9.80
N ILE A 367 -20.24 3.57 -9.17
CA ILE A 367 -21.63 3.30 -9.56
C ILE A 367 -22.50 4.54 -9.35
N ASP A 368 -22.47 5.12 -8.15
CA ASP A 368 -23.28 6.28 -7.78
C ASP A 368 -22.84 7.58 -8.47
N GLY A 369 -21.58 7.65 -8.92
CA GLY A 369 -20.98 8.84 -9.51
C GLY A 369 -20.81 9.97 -8.50
N SER A 370 -21.01 11.21 -8.94
CA SER A 370 -20.80 12.45 -8.14
C SER A 370 -21.76 12.63 -6.94
N SER A 371 -22.60 11.65 -6.62
CA SER A 371 -23.60 11.74 -5.55
C SER A 371 -23.02 11.28 -4.19
N GLY A 372 -22.06 12.04 -3.64
CA GLY A 372 -21.52 11.77 -2.29
C GLY A 372 -20.38 12.70 -1.87
N ASN A 373 -19.83 12.47 -0.66
CA ASN A 373 -18.70 13.22 -0.08
C ASN A 373 -17.37 13.07 -0.88
N PHE A 374 -17.32 12.18 -1.87
CA PHE A 374 -16.17 11.94 -2.75
C PHE A 374 -16.64 11.89 -4.22
N PRO A 375 -16.64 13.02 -4.95
CA PRO A 375 -17.13 13.04 -6.32
C PRO A 375 -16.15 12.30 -7.25
N VAL A 376 -16.59 11.25 -7.94
CA VAL A 376 -15.80 10.60 -9.01
C VAL A 376 -15.99 11.38 -10.30
N MET A 377 -14.90 11.75 -10.99
CA MET A 377 -15.01 12.38 -12.31
C MET A 377 -15.73 11.45 -13.29
N VAL A 378 -16.65 12.02 -14.10
CA VAL A 378 -17.43 11.29 -15.11
C VAL A 378 -16.53 10.40 -15.99
N GLN A 379 -15.39 10.93 -16.42
CA GLN A 379 -14.38 10.24 -17.24
C GLN A 379 -13.77 9.00 -16.57
N ASN A 380 -13.74 8.96 -15.24
CA ASN A 380 -13.19 7.85 -14.47
C ASN A 380 -14.25 6.79 -14.13
N ARG A 381 -15.54 7.09 -14.30
CA ARG A 381 -16.63 6.15 -14.01
C ARG A 381 -16.55 4.92 -14.90
N GLU A 382 -16.36 5.13 -16.21
CA GLU A 382 -16.19 4.04 -17.18
C GLU A 382 -15.06 3.10 -16.76
N VAL A 383 -13.87 3.64 -16.50
CA VAL A 383 -12.69 2.88 -16.07
C VAL A 383 -12.96 2.07 -14.79
N GLY A 384 -13.64 2.66 -13.80
CA GLY A 384 -13.95 1.95 -12.56
C GLY A 384 -15.01 0.87 -12.70
N LEU A 385 -15.98 1.05 -13.60
CA LEU A 385 -17.00 0.05 -13.88
C LEU A 385 -16.47 -1.10 -14.75
N GLU A 386 -15.57 -0.82 -15.70
CA GLU A 386 -14.81 -1.86 -16.40
C GLU A 386 -13.94 -2.67 -15.43
N ALA A 387 -13.26 -1.99 -14.49
CA ALA A 387 -12.49 -2.65 -13.45
C ALA A 387 -13.38 -3.50 -12.54
N LEU A 388 -14.60 -3.05 -12.25
CA LEU A 388 -15.59 -3.83 -11.52
C LEU A 388 -15.98 -5.09 -12.30
N ALA A 389 -16.32 -4.97 -13.59
CA ALA A 389 -16.63 -6.11 -14.44
C ALA A 389 -15.48 -7.13 -14.45
N CYS A 390 -14.23 -6.67 -14.60
CA CYS A 390 -13.04 -7.53 -14.51
C CYS A 390 -12.91 -8.22 -13.15
N LEU A 391 -13.24 -7.55 -12.05
CA LEU A 391 -13.25 -8.13 -10.72
C LEU A 391 -14.35 -9.20 -10.58
N MET A 392 -15.54 -8.94 -11.13
CA MET A 392 -16.67 -9.89 -11.10
C MET A 392 -16.37 -11.16 -11.90
N SER A 393 -15.56 -11.05 -12.97
CA SER A 393 -15.12 -12.21 -13.76
C SER A 393 -14.07 -13.08 -13.07
N GLN A 394 -13.53 -12.68 -11.90
CA GLN A 394 -12.49 -13.45 -11.24
C GLN A 394 -13.01 -14.70 -10.53
N PRO A 395 -12.48 -15.90 -10.83
CA PRO A 395 -12.97 -17.13 -10.25
C PRO A 395 -12.85 -17.16 -8.72
N GLY A 396 -13.99 -17.30 -8.05
CA GLY A 396 -14.07 -17.55 -6.61
C GLY A 396 -13.77 -16.33 -5.71
N LEU A 397 -13.39 -15.18 -6.27
CA LEU A 397 -13.06 -14.00 -5.46
C LEU A 397 -14.31 -13.44 -4.76
N LEU A 398 -15.42 -13.29 -5.49
CA LEU A 398 -16.67 -12.82 -4.91
C LEU A 398 -17.32 -13.82 -3.97
N SER A 399 -17.22 -15.12 -4.24
CA SER A 399 -17.74 -16.13 -3.32
C SER A 399 -16.92 -16.20 -2.04
N ALA A 400 -15.59 -16.01 -2.14
CA ALA A 400 -14.73 -15.83 -0.97
C ALA A 400 -15.06 -14.54 -0.22
N GLY A 401 -15.30 -13.43 -0.94
CA GLY A 401 -15.76 -12.16 -0.36
C GLY A 401 -17.09 -12.31 0.37
N PHE A 402 -18.08 -12.95 -0.25
CA PHE A 402 -19.39 -13.21 0.37
C PHE A 402 -19.24 -14.05 1.64
N ALA A 403 -18.50 -15.17 1.57
CA ALA A 403 -18.29 -16.04 2.72
C ALA A 403 -17.52 -15.35 3.86
N ALA A 404 -16.58 -14.46 3.55
CA ALA A 404 -15.71 -13.81 4.54
C ALA A 404 -16.19 -12.42 5.01
N ILE A 405 -17.16 -11.81 4.32
CA ILE A 405 -17.66 -10.46 4.61
C ILE A 405 -19.17 -10.52 4.90
N ASP A 406 -19.98 -10.92 3.92
CA ASP A 406 -21.45 -10.94 4.05
C ASP A 406 -21.92 -12.02 5.05
N CYS A 407 -21.20 -13.13 5.19
CA CYS A 407 -21.55 -14.19 6.15
C CYS A 407 -20.90 -14.01 7.54
N ASP A 408 -20.02 -13.01 7.70
CA ASP A 408 -19.44 -12.65 9.00
C ASP A 408 -20.47 -11.83 9.81
N PRO A 409 -20.80 -12.22 11.06
CA PRO A 409 -21.84 -11.58 11.85
C PRO A 409 -21.49 -10.16 12.31
N VAL A 410 -20.22 -9.77 12.31
CA VAL A 410 -19.75 -8.46 12.80
C VAL A 410 -19.59 -7.45 11.66
N LYS A 411 -19.33 -7.92 10.44
CA LYS A 411 -19.05 -7.05 9.29
C LYS A 411 -20.31 -6.56 8.60
N GLU A 412 -20.21 -5.41 7.93
CA GLU A 412 -21.24 -4.91 7.03
C GLU A 412 -21.34 -5.81 5.79
N ASP A 413 -22.55 -6.05 5.28
CA ASP A 413 -22.71 -6.73 3.99
C ASP A 413 -22.14 -5.86 2.87
N ALA A 414 -21.34 -6.46 1.99
CA ALA A 414 -20.68 -5.78 0.89
C ALA A 414 -21.17 -6.28 -0.47
N VAL A 415 -21.24 -7.60 -0.64
CA VAL A 415 -21.52 -8.23 -1.94
C VAL A 415 -23.00 -8.06 -2.31
N GLY A 416 -23.93 -8.38 -1.40
CA GLY A 416 -25.37 -8.23 -1.63
C GLY A 416 -25.79 -6.80 -1.99
N PRO A 417 -25.46 -5.78 -1.17
CA PRO A 417 -25.79 -4.39 -1.46
C PRO A 417 -25.16 -3.84 -2.74
N LEU A 418 -23.96 -4.33 -3.12
CA LEU A 418 -23.34 -3.97 -4.38
C LEU A 418 -24.18 -4.47 -5.57
N PHE A 419 -24.69 -5.70 -5.52
CA PHE A 419 -25.58 -6.23 -6.56
C PHE A 419 -26.89 -5.45 -6.66
N GLU A 420 -27.48 -5.07 -5.52
CA GLU A 420 -28.69 -4.24 -5.52
C GLU A 420 -28.44 -2.88 -6.17
N LYS A 421 -27.28 -2.26 -5.89
CA LYS A 421 -26.85 -1.01 -6.54
C LYS A 421 -26.68 -1.17 -8.05
N LEU A 422 -26.02 -2.24 -8.49
CA LEU A 422 -25.85 -2.53 -9.91
C LEU A 422 -27.21 -2.69 -10.61
N GLY A 423 -28.12 -3.46 -10.02
CA GLY A 423 -29.47 -3.65 -10.56
C GLY A 423 -30.24 -2.33 -10.68
N LYS A 424 -30.20 -1.48 -9.64
CA LYS A 424 -30.82 -0.15 -9.67
C LYS A 424 -30.20 0.77 -10.73
N ALA A 425 -28.88 0.73 -10.91
CA ALA A 425 -28.21 1.52 -11.94
C ALA A 425 -28.67 1.11 -13.36
N VAL A 426 -28.81 -0.20 -13.62
CA VAL A 426 -29.34 -0.72 -14.88
C VAL A 426 -30.81 -0.32 -15.09
N GLU A 427 -31.64 -0.43 -14.06
CA GLU A 427 -33.06 -0.06 -14.12
C GLU A 427 -33.26 1.44 -14.38
N ASN A 428 -32.48 2.29 -13.69
CA ASN A 428 -32.47 3.73 -13.90
C ASN A 428 -32.05 4.09 -15.33
N SER A 429 -30.99 3.44 -15.84
CA SER A 429 -30.53 3.61 -17.23
C SER A 429 -31.63 3.29 -18.24
N ARG A 430 -32.31 2.15 -18.06
CA ARG A 430 -33.41 1.75 -18.94
C ARG A 430 -34.58 2.75 -18.90
N THR A 431 -34.96 3.18 -17.70
CA THR A 431 -36.07 4.13 -17.50
C THR A 431 -35.78 5.47 -18.18
N GLU A 432 -34.56 5.97 -18.06
CA GLU A 432 -34.17 7.24 -18.68
C GLU A 432 -34.02 7.12 -20.20
N GLN A 433 -33.53 5.99 -20.70
CA GLN A 433 -33.50 5.70 -22.13
C GLN A 433 -34.91 5.71 -22.74
N ASP A 434 -35.88 5.06 -22.08
CA ASP A 434 -37.29 5.07 -22.51
C ASP A 434 -37.89 6.49 -22.47
N ARG A 435 -37.52 7.31 -21.48
CA ARG A 435 -37.94 8.71 -21.37
C ARG A 435 -37.45 9.55 -22.56
N LEU A 436 -36.17 9.41 -22.94
CA LEU A 436 -35.58 10.12 -24.07
C LEU A 436 -36.20 9.73 -25.41
N ILE A 437 -36.52 8.44 -25.60
CA ILE A 437 -37.21 7.95 -26.80
C ILE A 437 -38.62 8.59 -26.90
N GLN A 438 -39.28 8.78 -25.76
CA GLN A 438 -40.62 9.37 -25.69
C GLN A 438 -40.65 10.89 -25.83
N SER A 439 -39.59 11.62 -25.45
CA SER A 439 -39.60 13.09 -25.40
C SER A 439 -39.41 13.80 -26.75
N GLY A 440 -38.89 13.13 -27.78
CA GLY A 440 -38.66 13.75 -29.10
C GLY A 440 -37.63 14.90 -29.10
N SER A 441 -37.36 15.46 -30.29
CA SER A 441 -36.23 16.31 -30.73
C SER A 441 -35.73 17.47 -29.85
N ASP A 442 -36.42 17.87 -28.78
CA ASP A 442 -36.06 19.05 -27.97
C ASP A 442 -35.13 18.73 -26.78
N ALA A 443 -34.81 17.45 -26.54
CA ALA A 443 -33.98 16.98 -25.41
C ALA A 443 -32.46 16.88 -25.70
N VAL A 444 -31.99 17.33 -26.87
CA VAL A 444 -30.59 17.10 -27.32
C VAL A 444 -29.54 17.72 -26.40
N ASN A 445 -29.86 18.85 -25.75
CA ASN A 445 -28.90 19.54 -24.88
C ASN A 445 -28.64 18.81 -23.55
N ASP A 446 -29.63 18.06 -23.04
CA ASP A 446 -29.50 17.26 -21.81
C ASP A 446 -29.09 15.80 -22.11
N ALA A 447 -29.20 15.37 -23.38
CA ALA A 447 -28.96 13.99 -23.79
C ALA A 447 -27.51 13.54 -23.59
N GLU A 448 -26.53 14.42 -23.78
CA GLU A 448 -25.11 14.09 -23.56
C GLU A 448 -24.78 13.89 -22.08
N GLU A 449 -25.32 14.75 -21.20
CA GLU A 449 -25.18 14.62 -19.75
C GLU A 449 -25.87 13.35 -19.25
N ILE A 450 -27.12 13.11 -19.66
CA ILE A 450 -27.86 11.88 -19.35
C ILE A 450 -27.14 10.63 -19.84
N TRP A 451 -26.57 10.69 -21.05
CA TRP A 451 -25.83 9.56 -21.60
C TRP A 451 -24.61 9.22 -20.73
N ASN A 452 -23.80 10.23 -20.42
CA ASN A 452 -22.57 10.06 -19.67
C ASN A 452 -22.81 9.70 -18.19
N ASP A 453 -23.87 10.24 -17.57
CA ASP A 453 -24.10 10.07 -16.14
C ASP A 453 -25.02 8.90 -15.78
N ILE A 454 -25.89 8.46 -16.68
CA ILE A 454 -26.92 7.46 -16.38
C ILE A 454 -26.81 6.27 -17.33
N ILE A 455 -26.81 6.52 -18.65
CA ILE A 455 -26.98 5.44 -19.63
C ILE A 455 -25.70 4.60 -19.81
N ALA A 456 -24.56 5.23 -20.12
CA ALA A 456 -23.30 4.51 -20.31
C ALA A 456 -22.85 3.74 -19.04
N PRO A 457 -22.91 4.32 -17.83
CA PRO A 457 -22.66 3.57 -16.60
C PRO A 457 -23.62 2.39 -16.38
N GLY A 458 -24.90 2.55 -16.72
CA GLY A 458 -25.89 1.48 -16.64
C GLY A 458 -25.56 0.29 -17.53
N PHE A 459 -25.08 0.53 -18.75
CA PHE A 459 -24.61 -0.54 -19.64
C PHE A 459 -23.40 -1.30 -19.07
N LEU A 460 -22.42 -0.59 -18.51
CA LEU A 460 -21.25 -1.22 -17.87
C LEU A 460 -21.63 -2.01 -16.62
N CYS A 461 -22.62 -1.54 -15.84
CA CYS A 461 -23.17 -2.29 -14.72
C CYS A 461 -23.85 -3.58 -15.19
N ALA A 462 -24.58 -3.53 -16.33
CA ALA A 462 -25.18 -4.71 -16.92
C ALA A 462 -24.10 -5.71 -17.41
N ASP A 463 -23.03 -5.21 -18.04
CA ASP A 463 -21.89 -6.04 -18.48
C ASP A 463 -21.19 -6.74 -17.30
N ALA A 464 -21.02 -6.05 -16.18
CA ALA A 464 -20.48 -6.65 -14.95
C ALA A 464 -21.37 -7.78 -14.41
N LEU A 465 -22.71 -7.62 -14.46
CA LEU A 465 -23.66 -8.65 -14.05
C LEU A 465 -23.66 -9.85 -15.02
N LEU A 466 -23.57 -9.60 -16.33
CA LEU A 466 -23.47 -10.64 -17.35
C LEU A 466 -22.18 -11.45 -17.19
N SER A 467 -21.05 -10.75 -17.01
CA SER A 467 -19.75 -11.37 -16.75
C SER A 467 -19.76 -12.34 -15.57
N LEU A 468 -20.47 -11.99 -14.50
CA LEU A 468 -20.66 -12.90 -13.37
C LEU A 468 -21.55 -14.09 -13.72
N SER A 469 -22.64 -13.86 -14.46
CA SER A 469 -23.56 -14.92 -14.89
C SER A 469 -22.84 -15.96 -15.74
N ASP A 470 -22.06 -15.52 -16.72
CA ASP A 470 -21.26 -16.38 -17.59
C ASP A 470 -20.27 -17.21 -16.76
N TRP A 471 -19.60 -16.57 -15.79
CA TRP A 471 -18.70 -17.28 -14.88
C TRP A 471 -19.42 -18.31 -14.01
N MET A 472 -20.61 -17.99 -13.47
CA MET A 472 -21.41 -18.92 -12.67
C MET A 472 -21.82 -20.13 -13.50
N GLU A 473 -22.27 -19.93 -14.73
CA GLU A 473 -22.62 -20.99 -15.67
C GLU A 473 -21.43 -21.91 -15.96
N GLU A 474 -20.26 -21.33 -16.29
CA GLU A 474 -19.04 -22.11 -16.50
C GLU A 474 -18.64 -22.91 -15.24
N SER A 475 -18.78 -22.31 -14.07
CA SER A 475 -18.37 -22.92 -12.80
C SER A 475 -19.28 -24.07 -12.39
N VAL A 476 -20.58 -23.94 -12.60
CA VAL A 476 -21.56 -25.03 -12.43
C VAL A 476 -21.28 -26.18 -13.40
N ASN A 477 -20.93 -25.87 -14.65
CA ASN A 477 -20.60 -26.88 -15.66
C ASN A 477 -19.28 -27.62 -15.35
N ARG A 478 -18.29 -26.96 -14.73
CA ARG A 478 -17.00 -27.55 -14.33
C ARG A 478 -17.09 -28.42 -13.08
N ASN A 479 -17.91 -28.04 -12.10
CA ASN A 479 -17.96 -28.69 -10.78
C ASN A 479 -19.26 -29.47 -10.58
N ARG A 480 -19.33 -30.72 -11.06
CA ARG A 480 -20.34 -31.68 -10.58
C ARG A 480 -20.01 -32.06 -9.13
N SER A 481 -20.85 -31.57 -8.22
CA SER A 481 -20.75 -31.58 -6.74
C SER A 481 -20.08 -32.79 -6.07
N THR A 482 -19.11 -32.52 -5.19
CA THR A 482 -18.63 -33.45 -4.14
C THR A 482 -19.41 -33.23 -2.83
N GLU A 483 -19.60 -34.27 -2.00
CA GLU A 483 -20.37 -34.20 -0.75
C GLU A 483 -19.78 -33.21 0.28
N GLU A 484 -18.45 -33.06 0.33
CA GLU A 484 -17.79 -32.11 1.24
C GLU A 484 -18.07 -30.64 0.89
N SER A 485 -18.14 -30.32 -0.41
CA SER A 485 -18.48 -28.97 -0.88
C SER A 485 -19.90 -28.56 -0.48
N THR A 486 -20.84 -29.53 -0.42
CA THR A 486 -22.22 -29.25 0.01
C THR A 486 -22.35 -28.96 1.50
N ALA A 487 -21.52 -29.56 2.37
CA ALA A 487 -21.57 -29.30 3.81
C ALA A 487 -21.06 -27.89 4.17
N TYR A 488 -19.91 -27.50 3.61
CA TYR A 488 -19.34 -26.16 3.79
C TYR A 488 -20.28 -25.06 3.28
N THR A 489 -20.90 -25.29 2.11
CA THR A 489 -21.87 -24.34 1.54
C THR A 489 -23.10 -24.18 2.44
N LYS A 490 -23.63 -25.28 2.99
CA LYS A 490 -24.73 -25.22 3.96
C LYS A 490 -24.37 -24.42 5.20
N GLN A 491 -23.16 -24.61 5.74
CA GLN A 491 -22.68 -23.87 6.90
C GLN A 491 -22.59 -22.36 6.64
N ILE A 492 -22.02 -21.95 5.50
CA ILE A 492 -21.92 -20.53 5.12
C ILE A 492 -23.33 -19.92 4.98
N MET A 493 -24.23 -20.61 4.29
CA MET A 493 -25.60 -20.13 4.08
C MET A 493 -26.38 -20.02 5.39
N GLU A 494 -26.16 -20.93 6.33
CA GLU A 494 -26.74 -20.86 7.67
C GLU A 494 -26.21 -19.65 8.45
N SER A 495 -24.89 -19.40 8.39
CA SER A 495 -24.27 -18.21 8.98
C SER A 495 -24.88 -16.91 8.41
N LYS A 496 -25.07 -16.84 7.09
CA LYS A 496 -25.74 -15.69 6.45
C LYS A 496 -27.19 -15.54 6.92
N ARG A 497 -27.93 -16.65 7.03
CA ARG A 497 -29.33 -16.62 7.50
C ARG A 497 -29.40 -16.05 8.91
N HIS A 498 -28.56 -16.53 9.83
CA HIS A 498 -28.51 -16.02 11.20
C HIS A 498 -28.15 -14.53 11.25
N LYS A 499 -27.22 -14.07 10.41
CA LYS A 499 -26.90 -12.65 10.30
C LYS A 499 -28.10 -11.82 9.82
N ASP A 500 -28.83 -12.29 8.81
CA ASP A 500 -30.01 -11.58 8.29
C ASP A 500 -31.14 -11.53 9.31
N GLU A 501 -31.36 -12.61 10.06
CA GLU A 501 -32.31 -12.67 11.17
C GLU A 501 -31.91 -11.71 12.30
N SER A 502 -30.62 -11.68 12.66
CA SER A 502 -30.04 -10.72 13.60
C SER A 502 -30.26 -9.26 13.16
N ALA A 503 -29.96 -8.94 11.90
CA ALA A 503 -30.20 -7.60 11.37
C ALA A 503 -31.69 -7.20 11.42
N LYS A 504 -32.61 -8.12 11.12
CA LYS A 504 -34.07 -7.88 11.22
C LYS A 504 -34.50 -7.71 12.68
N ALA A 505 -33.98 -8.53 13.59
CA ALA A 505 -34.23 -8.43 15.03
C ALA A 505 -33.74 -7.07 15.56
N ALA A 506 -32.52 -6.67 15.22
CA ALA A 506 -31.97 -5.36 15.59
C ALA A 506 -32.83 -4.20 15.06
N ALA A 507 -33.26 -4.26 13.79
CA ALA A 507 -34.16 -3.26 13.23
C ALA A 507 -35.52 -3.20 13.93
N ALA A 508 -36.10 -4.35 14.32
CA ALA A 508 -37.34 -4.42 15.08
C ALA A 508 -37.18 -3.87 16.50
N ILE A 509 -36.07 -4.19 17.16
CA ILE A 509 -35.70 -3.68 18.49
C ILE A 509 -35.54 -2.15 18.43
N ASN A 510 -34.82 -1.63 17.43
CA ASN A 510 -34.60 -0.20 17.26
C ASN A 510 -35.93 0.58 17.10
N LYS A 511 -36.92 -0.02 16.43
CA LYS A 511 -38.27 0.57 16.28
C LYS A 511 -39.04 0.69 17.59
N LEU A 512 -38.68 -0.06 18.64
CA LEU A 512 -39.31 0.08 19.96
C LEU A 512 -38.98 1.42 20.61
N GLY A 513 -37.79 1.98 20.34
CA GLY A 513 -37.35 3.25 20.91
C GLY A 513 -37.44 3.27 22.44
N SER A 514 -38.09 4.31 22.98
CA SER A 514 -38.31 4.47 24.42
C SER A 514 -39.26 3.45 25.05
N LYS A 515 -39.95 2.62 24.25
CA LYS A 515 -40.87 1.57 24.73
C LYS A 515 -40.19 0.20 24.85
N ALA A 516 -38.88 0.13 24.69
CA ALA A 516 -38.12 -1.11 24.79
C ALA A 516 -38.03 -1.56 26.27
N ASP A 517 -38.43 -2.81 26.54
CA ASP A 517 -38.35 -3.45 27.86
C ASP A 517 -37.79 -4.87 27.70
N GLY A 518 -37.25 -5.45 28.78
CA GLY A 518 -36.60 -6.76 28.75
C GLY A 518 -37.49 -7.88 28.23
N ARG A 519 -38.81 -7.84 28.46
CA ARG A 519 -39.73 -8.88 27.98
C ARG A 519 -39.89 -8.83 26.46
N ARG A 520 -40.15 -7.65 25.92
CA ARG A 520 -40.29 -7.43 24.47
C ARG A 520 -39.01 -7.75 23.72
N ILE A 521 -37.85 -7.45 24.32
CA ILE A 521 -36.56 -7.85 23.75
C ILE A 521 -36.47 -9.37 23.64
N LEU A 522 -36.74 -10.11 24.72
CA LEU A 522 -36.67 -11.57 24.70
C LEU A 522 -37.68 -12.19 23.73
N ASP A 523 -38.90 -11.64 23.66
CA ASP A 523 -39.92 -12.10 22.72
C ASP A 523 -39.45 -11.88 21.26
N LEU A 524 -38.91 -10.68 20.93
CA LEU A 524 -38.36 -10.40 19.59
C LEU A 524 -37.17 -11.31 19.24
N LEU A 525 -36.22 -11.49 20.15
CA LEU A 525 -35.06 -12.37 19.90
C LEU A 525 -35.49 -13.83 19.70
N THR A 526 -36.56 -14.26 20.38
CA THR A 526 -37.16 -15.58 20.18
C THR A 526 -37.85 -15.68 18.83
N ASP A 527 -38.67 -14.69 18.46
CA ASP A 527 -39.43 -14.65 17.20
C ASP A 527 -38.49 -14.66 15.97
N TYR A 528 -37.35 -13.98 16.08
CA TYR A 528 -36.30 -13.94 15.05
C TYR A 528 -35.29 -15.09 15.18
N LYS A 529 -35.51 -16.08 16.05
CA LYS A 529 -34.65 -17.28 16.18
C LYS A 529 -33.17 -16.97 16.42
N ILE A 530 -32.90 -15.96 17.24
CA ILE A 530 -31.53 -15.57 17.61
C ILE A 530 -30.91 -16.57 18.58
N PHE A 531 -31.74 -17.24 19.37
CA PHE A 531 -31.30 -18.26 20.32
C PHE A 531 -31.09 -19.61 19.63
N ASP A 532 -30.04 -20.33 20.04
CA ASP A 532 -29.73 -21.67 19.52
C ASP A 532 -30.90 -22.65 19.72
N ASP A 533 -31.10 -23.53 18.73
CA ASP A 533 -32.18 -24.53 18.76
C ASP A 533 -32.10 -25.45 19.99
N GLU A 534 -30.89 -25.75 20.48
CA GLU A 534 -30.69 -26.53 21.71
C GLU A 534 -31.18 -25.79 22.97
N LEU A 535 -31.00 -24.47 23.02
CA LEU A 535 -31.46 -23.63 24.12
C LEU A 535 -33.00 -23.59 24.15
N MET A 536 -33.62 -23.55 22.97
CA MET A 536 -35.07 -23.48 22.79
C MET A 536 -35.77 -24.85 22.92
N ALA A 537 -35.06 -25.96 22.67
CA ALA A 537 -35.58 -27.33 22.79
C ALA A 537 -35.89 -27.74 24.24
N VAL A 538 -35.33 -27.04 25.23
CA VAL A 538 -35.68 -27.25 26.64
C VAL A 538 -37.07 -26.68 26.90
N LYS A 539 -38.05 -27.56 27.15
CA LYS A 539 -39.44 -27.17 27.47
C LYS A 539 -39.45 -26.12 28.60
N GLY A 540 -39.88 -24.91 28.25
CA GLY A 540 -39.93 -23.78 29.17
C GLY A 540 -38.54 -23.26 29.52
N ALA A 541 -37.72 -22.91 28.51
CA ALA A 541 -36.47 -22.18 28.70
C ALA A 541 -36.70 -21.04 29.70
N SER A 542 -36.21 -21.22 30.94
CA SER A 542 -36.41 -20.23 32.01
C SER A 542 -35.80 -18.90 31.55
N LEU A 543 -36.43 -17.79 31.95
CA LEU A 543 -35.90 -16.43 31.75
C LEU A 543 -34.40 -16.34 32.09
N ASP A 544 -33.96 -17.05 33.12
CA ASP A 544 -32.56 -17.08 33.57
C ASP A 544 -31.58 -17.70 32.56
N ARG A 545 -32.05 -18.50 31.60
CA ARG A 545 -31.23 -19.09 30.51
C ARG A 545 -31.19 -18.22 29.25
N LEU A 546 -32.24 -17.45 28.99
CA LEU A 546 -32.35 -16.60 27.79
C LEU A 546 -31.66 -15.24 27.99
N ILE A 547 -31.62 -14.73 29.21
CA ILE A 547 -31.07 -13.41 29.50
C ILE A 547 -29.56 -13.30 29.23
N PRO A 548 -28.69 -14.25 29.63
CA PRO A 548 -27.26 -14.17 29.32
C PRO A 548 -26.93 -14.06 27.82
N PRO A 549 -27.42 -14.96 26.93
CA PRO A 549 -27.15 -14.84 25.49
C PRO A 549 -27.79 -13.59 24.88
N ALA A 550 -28.94 -13.14 25.40
CA ALA A 550 -29.55 -11.89 24.95
C ALA A 550 -28.70 -10.65 25.32
N ALA A 551 -28.11 -10.64 26.51
CA ALA A 551 -27.19 -9.58 26.93
C ALA A 551 -25.89 -9.59 26.11
N GLU A 552 -25.36 -10.78 25.81
CA GLU A 552 -24.22 -10.94 24.91
C GLU A 552 -24.53 -10.44 23.49
N TYR A 553 -25.70 -10.79 22.95
CA TYR A 553 -26.18 -10.28 21.66
C TYR A 553 -26.19 -8.74 21.61
N PHE A 554 -26.67 -8.08 22.66
CA PHE A 554 -26.66 -6.61 22.76
C PHE A 554 -25.24 -6.02 22.84
N ARG A 555 -24.25 -6.79 23.28
CA ARG A 555 -22.85 -6.34 23.40
C ARG A 555 -22.09 -6.47 22.08
N VAL A 556 -22.45 -7.43 21.23
CA VAL A 556 -21.71 -7.74 20.00
C VAL A 556 -22.40 -7.29 18.70
N THR A 557 -23.68 -6.92 18.75
CA THR A 557 -24.44 -6.55 17.54
C THR A 557 -24.28 -5.06 17.21
N PRO A 558 -23.56 -4.69 16.13
CA PRO A 558 -23.24 -3.28 15.83
C PRO A 558 -24.44 -2.45 15.34
N SER A 559 -25.49 -3.09 14.80
CA SER A 559 -26.66 -2.41 14.22
C SER A 559 -27.72 -1.99 15.25
N LEU A 560 -27.54 -2.30 16.54
CA LEU A 560 -28.44 -1.88 17.61
C LEU A 560 -28.20 -0.40 17.98
N ASP A 561 -29.30 0.36 18.10
CA ASP A 561 -29.26 1.75 18.54
C ASP A 561 -28.84 1.82 20.01
N LYS A 562 -27.70 2.46 20.26
CA LYS A 562 -27.13 2.68 21.59
C LYS A 562 -28.12 3.31 22.58
N SER A 563 -29.08 4.10 22.09
CA SER A 563 -30.14 4.72 22.90
C SER A 563 -31.19 3.70 23.37
N VAL A 564 -31.52 2.73 22.51
CA VAL A 564 -32.43 1.63 22.85
C VAL A 564 -31.75 0.67 23.83
N ILE A 565 -30.46 0.36 23.62
CA ILE A 565 -29.67 -0.42 24.59
C ILE A 565 -29.74 0.23 25.97
N GLY A 566 -29.43 1.53 26.07
CA GLY A 566 -29.49 2.26 27.33
C GLY A 566 -30.90 2.28 27.96
N THR A 567 -31.94 2.38 27.13
CA THR A 567 -33.34 2.35 27.61
C THR A 567 -33.63 1.03 28.32
N VAL A 568 -33.36 -0.11 27.67
CA VAL A 568 -33.61 -1.45 28.22
C VAL A 568 -32.80 -1.67 29.49
N LEU A 569 -31.51 -1.32 29.48
CA LEU A 569 -30.62 -1.44 30.64
C LEU A 569 -31.11 -0.61 31.84
N GLY A 570 -31.81 0.48 31.59
CA GLY A 570 -32.33 1.38 32.60
C GLY A 570 -33.69 0.97 33.19
N GLU A 571 -34.44 0.05 32.58
CA GLU A 571 -35.81 -0.27 33.04
C GLU A 571 -35.82 -0.98 34.42
N PRO A 572 -36.84 -0.73 35.26
CA PRO A 572 -36.88 -1.25 36.63
C PRO A 572 -37.42 -2.69 36.73
N ASP A 573 -37.98 -3.25 35.66
CA ASP A 573 -38.56 -4.59 35.67
C ASP A 573 -37.50 -5.67 35.95
N GLU A 574 -37.93 -6.81 36.48
CA GLU A 574 -37.00 -7.87 36.91
C GLU A 574 -36.15 -8.42 35.76
N ILE A 575 -36.73 -8.52 34.57
CA ILE A 575 -36.02 -9.05 33.39
C ILE A 575 -34.92 -8.08 32.98
N SER A 576 -35.25 -6.79 32.84
CA SER A 576 -34.28 -5.74 32.51
C SER A 576 -33.18 -5.59 33.56
N ARG A 577 -33.48 -5.76 34.86
CA ARG A 577 -32.45 -5.76 35.91
C ARG A 577 -31.49 -6.93 35.79
N LYS A 578 -31.99 -8.15 35.55
CA LYS A 578 -31.15 -9.32 35.27
C LYS A 578 -30.36 -9.14 33.97
N PHE A 579 -30.96 -8.52 32.97
CA PHE A 579 -30.32 -8.18 31.70
C PHE A 579 -29.15 -7.22 31.90
N LEU A 580 -29.35 -6.12 32.64
CA LEU A 580 -28.30 -5.17 33.02
C LEU A 580 -27.14 -5.86 33.75
N GLN A 581 -27.44 -6.76 34.69
CA GLN A 581 -26.43 -7.50 35.42
C GLN A 581 -25.57 -8.37 34.49
N ASN A 582 -26.20 -9.16 33.61
CA ASN A 582 -25.49 -10.00 32.65
C ASN A 582 -24.71 -9.17 31.62
N TYR A 583 -25.29 -8.08 31.13
CA TYR A 583 -24.63 -7.16 30.21
C TYR A 583 -23.37 -6.56 30.84
N THR A 584 -23.48 -6.09 32.08
CA THR A 584 -22.35 -5.52 32.83
C THR A 584 -21.28 -6.56 33.15
N ASN A 585 -21.69 -7.78 33.50
CA ASN A 585 -20.76 -8.89 33.76
C ASN A 585 -19.97 -9.34 32.53
N SER A 586 -20.43 -9.00 31.33
CA SER A 586 -19.71 -9.31 30.09
C SER A 586 -18.45 -8.46 29.89
N PHE A 587 -18.31 -7.35 30.63
CA PHE A 587 -17.14 -6.48 30.55
C PHE A 587 -15.97 -7.01 31.39
N ASP A 588 -14.77 -6.79 30.87
CA ASP A 588 -13.52 -6.99 31.62
C ASP A 588 -12.87 -5.64 31.93
N PHE A 589 -12.91 -5.26 33.20
CA PHE A 589 -12.30 -4.03 33.71
C PHE A 589 -10.98 -4.29 34.44
N THR A 590 -10.44 -5.50 34.38
CA THR A 590 -9.19 -5.85 35.06
C THR A 590 -8.07 -4.90 34.64
N ASP A 591 -7.33 -4.38 35.61
CA ASP A 591 -6.18 -3.48 35.42
C ASP A 591 -6.49 -2.11 34.78
N ASN A 592 -7.77 -1.77 34.61
CA ASN A 592 -8.18 -0.43 34.18
C ASN A 592 -8.50 0.45 35.40
N ASP A 593 -8.09 1.72 35.35
CA ASP A 593 -8.59 2.72 36.29
C ASP A 593 -10.11 2.94 36.09
N ILE A 594 -10.79 3.50 37.10
CA ILE A 594 -12.25 3.68 37.06
C ILE A 594 -12.72 4.55 35.89
N THR A 595 -11.91 5.53 35.46
CA THR A 595 -12.25 6.41 34.35
C THR A 595 -12.17 5.67 33.02
N THR A 596 -11.09 4.92 32.80
CA THR A 596 -10.89 4.09 31.61
C THR A 596 -11.95 2.99 31.53
N ALA A 597 -12.25 2.31 32.64
CA ALA A 597 -13.31 1.32 32.72
C ALA A 597 -14.70 1.93 32.41
N LEU A 598 -15.00 3.10 32.97
CA LEU A 598 -16.27 3.80 32.72
C LEU A 598 -16.38 4.26 31.27
N ARG A 599 -15.28 4.68 30.62
CA ARG A 599 -15.27 5.02 29.19
C ARG A 599 -15.58 3.80 28.34
N ILE A 600 -14.92 2.66 28.58
CA ILE A 600 -15.19 1.40 27.87
C ILE A 600 -16.66 1.00 28.03
N TYR A 601 -17.21 1.12 29.25
CA TYR A 601 -18.60 0.76 29.53
C TYR A 601 -19.60 1.68 28.82
N LEU A 602 -19.38 3.00 28.86
CA LEU A 602 -20.27 3.99 28.25
C LEU A 602 -20.05 4.19 26.74
N GLU A 603 -19.02 3.57 26.17
CA GLU A 603 -18.84 3.52 24.73
C GLU A 603 -19.86 2.58 24.06
N SER A 604 -20.33 1.54 24.76
CA SER A 604 -21.21 0.53 24.18
C SER A 604 -22.69 0.93 24.12
N PHE A 605 -23.15 1.90 24.91
CA PHE A 605 -24.54 2.39 24.90
C PHE A 605 -24.65 3.90 25.24
N ARG A 606 -25.83 4.49 25.02
CA ARG A 606 -26.13 5.87 25.43
C ARG A 606 -26.84 5.87 26.79
N LEU A 607 -26.29 6.62 27.74
CA LEU A 607 -26.91 6.79 29.05
C LEU A 607 -28.32 7.39 28.94
N PRO A 608 -29.35 6.82 29.61
CA PRO A 608 -30.67 7.43 29.71
C PRO A 608 -30.63 8.79 30.40
N GLY A 609 -31.64 9.63 30.15
CA GLY A 609 -31.75 10.95 30.78
C GLY A 609 -32.39 10.94 32.17
N GLU A 610 -33.17 9.90 32.49
CA GLU A 610 -33.89 9.81 33.76
C GLU A 610 -32.95 9.39 34.89
N ALA A 611 -32.89 10.20 35.96
CA ALA A 611 -31.97 9.99 37.09
C ALA A 611 -32.05 8.58 37.69
N GLN A 612 -33.25 8.01 37.82
CA GLN A 612 -33.46 6.66 38.36
C GLN A 612 -32.88 5.55 37.47
N LYS A 613 -32.79 5.76 36.16
CA LYS A 613 -32.19 4.80 35.22
C LYS A 613 -30.67 4.86 35.28
N ILE A 614 -30.11 6.07 35.29
CA ILE A 614 -28.68 6.31 35.47
C ILE A 614 -28.22 5.67 36.78
N ASP A 615 -28.98 5.88 37.86
CA ASP A 615 -28.72 5.32 39.18
C ASP A 615 -28.49 3.81 39.17
N ARG A 616 -29.41 3.05 38.55
CA ARG A 616 -29.31 1.57 38.44
C ARG A 616 -28.08 1.14 37.64
N ILE A 617 -27.82 1.80 36.52
CA ILE A 617 -26.71 1.47 35.63
C ILE A 617 -25.36 1.72 36.34
N MET A 618 -25.23 2.85 37.02
CA MET A 618 -24.01 3.20 37.77
C MET A 618 -23.77 2.23 38.94
N HIS A 619 -24.81 1.80 39.66
CA HIS A 619 -24.66 0.77 40.70
C HIS A 619 -24.17 -0.56 40.12
N SER A 620 -24.72 -0.99 38.98
CA SER A 620 -24.27 -2.21 38.31
C SER A 620 -22.80 -2.12 37.89
N PHE A 621 -22.40 -1.01 37.28
CA PHE A 621 -21.01 -0.73 36.90
C PHE A 621 -20.07 -0.77 38.10
N ALA A 622 -20.39 -0.05 39.18
CA ALA A 622 -19.54 0.06 40.36
C ALA A 622 -19.31 -1.29 41.05
N ASN A 623 -20.38 -2.09 41.17
CA ASN A 623 -20.27 -3.45 41.68
C ASN A 623 -19.33 -4.31 40.83
N ARG A 624 -19.48 -4.26 39.49
CA ARG A 624 -18.61 -5.03 38.60
C ARG A 624 -17.16 -4.56 38.64
N TYR A 625 -16.92 -3.25 38.64
CA TYR A 625 -15.58 -2.67 38.71
C TYR A 625 -14.85 -3.12 39.98
N MET A 626 -15.50 -3.00 41.14
CA MET A 626 -14.90 -3.41 42.41
C MET A 626 -14.65 -4.91 42.48
N LEU A 627 -15.58 -5.75 41.98
CA LEU A 627 -15.36 -7.20 41.94
C LEU A 627 -14.10 -7.61 41.17
N GLN A 628 -13.65 -6.82 40.19
CA GLN A 628 -12.45 -7.11 39.39
C GLN A 628 -11.18 -6.39 39.89
N ASN A 629 -11.33 -5.29 40.62
CA ASN A 629 -10.21 -4.39 40.96
C ASN A 629 -10.06 -4.09 42.46
N ASP A 630 -10.81 -4.73 43.35
CA ASP A 630 -10.84 -4.48 44.81
C ASP A 630 -9.45 -4.32 45.45
N SER A 631 -8.50 -5.19 45.06
CA SER A 631 -7.14 -5.20 45.61
C SER A 631 -6.17 -4.17 45.02
N LYS A 632 -6.56 -3.46 43.94
CA LYS A 632 -5.68 -2.60 43.14
C LYS A 632 -6.12 -1.15 43.06
N THR A 633 -7.31 -0.84 43.56
CA THR A 633 -7.91 0.49 43.53
C THR A 633 -7.84 1.16 44.91
N GLU A 634 -7.82 2.49 44.94
CA GLU A 634 -7.86 3.27 46.20
C GLU A 634 -9.29 3.43 46.76
N LEU A 635 -10.28 2.94 46.02
CA LEU A 635 -11.69 2.99 46.36
C LEU A 635 -12.02 1.90 47.38
N LYS A 636 -12.66 2.26 48.49
CA LYS A 636 -12.87 1.34 49.62
C LYS A 636 -13.91 0.26 49.38
N ASN A 637 -14.94 0.54 48.56
CA ASN A 637 -16.05 -0.37 48.29
C ASN A 637 -16.84 0.06 47.04
N ALA A 638 -17.87 -0.72 46.69
CA ALA A 638 -18.73 -0.45 45.53
C ALA A 638 -19.54 0.85 45.65
N ASP A 639 -19.95 1.25 46.86
CA ASP A 639 -20.69 2.50 47.07
C ASP A 639 -19.80 3.72 46.78
N VAL A 640 -18.53 3.67 47.17
CA VAL A 640 -17.53 4.69 46.80
C VAL A 640 -17.34 4.72 45.28
N ALA A 641 -17.13 3.57 44.64
CA ALA A 641 -16.96 3.52 43.18
C ALA A 641 -18.18 4.06 42.43
N TYR A 642 -19.37 3.82 42.97
CA TYR A 642 -20.62 4.39 42.46
C TYR A 642 -20.63 5.93 42.56
N VAL A 643 -20.27 6.49 43.72
CA VAL A 643 -20.21 7.95 43.90
C VAL A 643 -19.20 8.59 42.94
N VAL A 644 -18.03 7.98 42.78
CA VAL A 644 -16.99 8.45 41.85
C VAL A 644 -17.47 8.38 40.40
N ALA A 645 -18.10 7.29 39.99
CA ALA A 645 -18.66 7.17 38.64
C ALA A 645 -19.70 8.27 38.35
N PHE A 646 -20.59 8.55 39.32
CA PHE A 646 -21.54 9.66 39.22
C PHE A 646 -20.87 11.03 39.15
N ALA A 647 -19.84 11.26 39.97
CA ALA A 647 -19.06 12.49 39.96
C ALA A 647 -18.40 12.73 38.60
N ILE A 648 -17.83 11.68 37.98
CA ILE A 648 -17.24 11.74 36.64
C ILE A 648 -18.29 12.10 35.58
N VAL A 649 -19.47 11.45 35.62
CA VAL A 649 -20.56 11.74 34.68
C VAL A 649 -21.04 13.20 34.83
N MET A 650 -21.25 13.67 36.07
CA MET A 650 -21.64 15.06 36.34
C MET A 650 -20.59 16.05 35.88
N LEU A 651 -19.31 15.78 36.14
CA LEU A 651 -18.20 16.64 35.69
C LEU A 651 -18.16 16.71 34.16
N ASN A 652 -18.31 15.58 33.48
CA ASN A 652 -18.33 15.55 32.02
C ASN A 652 -19.51 16.36 31.45
N THR A 653 -20.70 16.24 32.03
CA THR A 653 -21.86 17.07 31.67
C THR A 653 -21.61 18.55 31.94
N ASP A 654 -21.02 18.89 33.09
CA ASP A 654 -20.67 20.26 33.45
C ASP A 654 -19.70 20.89 32.44
N GLN A 655 -18.58 20.22 32.16
CA GLN A 655 -17.52 20.73 31.29
C GLN A 655 -17.96 20.89 29.83
N HIS A 656 -18.76 19.96 29.31
CA HIS A 656 -19.06 19.89 27.88
C HIS A 656 -20.46 20.36 27.46
N ASN A 657 -21.33 20.78 28.40
CA ASN A 657 -22.62 21.38 28.05
C ASN A 657 -22.51 22.92 27.97
N ASP A 658 -22.69 23.49 26.78
CA ASP A 658 -22.60 24.95 26.54
C ASP A 658 -23.63 25.78 27.32
N SER A 659 -24.72 25.15 27.79
CA SER A 659 -25.73 25.82 28.61
C SER A 659 -25.19 26.23 29.99
N ILE A 660 -24.12 25.59 30.46
CA ILE A 660 -23.50 25.85 31.75
C ILE A 660 -22.41 26.91 31.57
N LYS A 661 -22.71 28.15 31.96
CA LYS A 661 -21.80 29.29 31.78
C LYS A 661 -20.63 29.31 32.76
N LYS A 662 -20.84 28.85 34.00
CA LYS A 662 -19.80 28.75 35.02
C LYS A 662 -19.48 27.28 35.24
N LYS A 663 -18.36 26.86 34.66
CA LYS A 663 -17.85 25.50 34.76
C LYS A 663 -17.28 25.23 36.15
N MET A 664 -17.41 24.00 36.61
CA MET A 664 -16.79 23.50 37.83
C MET A 664 -15.27 23.56 37.70
N SER A 665 -14.59 24.15 38.68
CA SER A 665 -13.12 24.11 38.75
C SER A 665 -12.64 22.79 39.37
N LEU A 666 -11.35 22.48 39.21
CA LEU A 666 -10.73 21.33 39.90
C LEU A 666 -10.93 21.41 41.42
N GLU A 667 -10.78 22.61 41.99
CA GLU A 667 -10.96 22.85 43.43
C GLU A 667 -12.40 22.61 43.87
N ASP A 668 -13.37 23.03 43.07
CA ASP A 668 -14.78 22.77 43.32
C ASP A 668 -15.09 21.26 43.23
N PHE A 669 -14.55 20.56 42.23
CA PHE A 669 -14.73 19.12 42.07
C PHE A 669 -14.15 18.34 43.27
N VAL A 670 -12.92 18.65 43.69
CA VAL A 670 -12.29 18.04 44.86
C VAL A 670 -13.10 18.35 46.13
N ARG A 671 -13.54 19.60 46.32
CA ARG A 671 -14.36 20.00 47.48
C ARG A 671 -15.68 19.24 47.53
N ASN A 672 -16.35 19.05 46.39
CA ASN A 672 -17.64 18.38 46.31
C ASN A 672 -17.57 16.88 46.62
N ASN A 673 -16.38 16.28 46.50
CA ASN A 673 -16.16 14.84 46.73
C ASN A 673 -15.36 14.53 48.01
N ARG A 674 -15.25 15.48 48.95
CA ARG A 674 -14.58 15.25 50.25
C ARG A 674 -15.37 14.29 51.14
N GLY A 675 -14.66 13.42 51.86
CA GLY A 675 -15.24 12.43 52.76
C GLY A 675 -16.04 11.32 52.06
N MET A 676 -15.95 11.23 50.72
CA MET A 676 -16.75 10.29 49.92
C MET A 676 -16.04 8.94 49.68
N ASN A 677 -14.84 8.72 50.25
CA ASN A 677 -14.14 7.43 50.23
C ASN A 677 -14.32 6.69 51.56
N ASP A 678 -15.55 6.30 51.89
CA ASP A 678 -15.90 5.68 53.18
C ASP A 678 -15.43 6.52 54.39
N THR A 679 -15.86 7.79 54.42
CA THR A 679 -15.49 8.82 55.41
C THR A 679 -14.07 9.40 55.29
N GLU A 680 -13.25 8.88 54.38
CA GLU A 680 -11.94 9.43 54.02
C GLU A 680 -12.02 10.30 52.75
N ASP A 681 -10.98 11.11 52.52
CA ASP A 681 -10.79 11.85 51.26
C ASP A 681 -10.08 10.98 50.23
N PHE A 682 -10.37 11.19 48.94
CA PHE A 682 -9.55 10.64 47.85
C PHE A 682 -8.16 11.27 47.83
N SER A 683 -7.17 10.56 47.29
CA SER A 683 -5.87 11.14 46.96
C SER A 683 -6.04 12.32 45.98
N LYS A 684 -5.07 13.25 46.02
CA LYS A 684 -5.13 14.45 45.17
C LYS A 684 -4.61 14.22 43.75
N GLU A 685 -3.68 13.28 43.61
CA GLU A 685 -3.19 12.78 42.31
C GLU A 685 -4.26 11.93 41.64
#